data_AF-A0AAV0SVK4-F1
#
_entry.id   AF-A0AAV0SVK4-F1
#
_cell.length_a   1.000
_cell.length_b   1.000
_cell.length_c   1.000
_cell.angle_alpha   90.00
_cell.angle_beta   90.00
_cell.angle_gamma   90.00
#
_symmetry.space_group_name_H-M   'P 1'
#
loop_
_entity.id
_entity.type
_entity.pdbx_description
1 polymer ?
#
loop_
_entity_poly.entity_id
_entity_poly.type
_entity_poly.pdbx_seq_one_letter_code
_entity_poly.pdbx_strand_id
1 'polypeptide(L)'
;MATPLPTDATYVETDFRSPRRTKRCPPFSGKYRKAIIGGIAVVVVAAVIVLIVVLATSDDDDNESANVSVIVADEPLVLPHVAVANLTMASAASTDDTLDACVQRGWIPTGVDWAAASASGSAVSYLCMQQSTQRVDTDGDGGGTVNLDDLAVVRRIVVVSEAEECPSTMQTVSNPSSGVFVCAEYVAASTAFETQQYVVDLMTTTEAFYNHETPGWITWPTDLKIDADASGVYLSARYPVRPIVGLAVLTNATAGTIYSACNELQPLGQWEAPGFMLKSSAISDSSDVLVCVQRPNGNATGASSVLTVLNVVLPTEPCPESTANATEVTSDQIKLCAEWGLVDFDPTSNFVSSQANSSFVAELSQYQTTEDGAASFTTSTLPGDWDVIGNGSTGDVRTFFLTRRSRPFASLTNSTGTGSTVSMDNEVSSSVEAVASSSTDELSFRVLQIADLHISGDPDHPCADSPDTIRDSILAAASEIAQQMREDGNSTSSTVAGEENDPMYRECREAVTIAFLDELLDIEQPDFVVFTGDNVQQHQDPGMHKLSMNTFIARVESRRIPWCAVYGNHDAEGGLSREDMLELMIQGKQYSHVKYGPRDIDGVGNYEVNVVAPANGPWGERGSTVFRMYFLDSHALIDTAVYPSINDAGDYDWIKESQIEFYRELALSHIAEEAANNNSVLPNGSIPAVMYYHIPVPEYGLASPLTRVGTSHESVFSAAVNSGLFSALVEVGDVKATFVGHDHINDYCYLRQGVQLCYGGGIGLGKAYGQTDVERRARVLEWKFYANETRTMRSWQRHFSDPTQIQSLEVLYSE
;
A
#
# COMPACT_ATOMS: atom_id res chain seq x y z
N MET A 1 58.16 -39.86 -8.83
CA MET A 1 59.08 -39.52 -9.93
C MET A 1 59.54 -38.08 -9.75
N ALA A 2 60.80 -37.82 -10.08
CA ALA A 2 61.56 -36.62 -9.79
C ALA A 2 61.18 -35.40 -10.65
N THR A 3 61.24 -34.20 -10.03
CA THR A 3 61.77 -32.85 -10.43
C THR A 3 62.35 -32.62 -11.85
N PRO A 4 62.72 -31.37 -12.32
CA PRO A 4 62.49 -29.96 -11.85
C PRO A 4 62.35 -28.80 -12.94
N LEU A 5 61.99 -27.56 -12.50
CA LEU A 5 62.49 -26.16 -12.77
C LEU A 5 62.76 -25.60 -14.22
N PRO A 6 63.09 -24.28 -14.45
CA PRO A 6 62.73 -22.95 -13.86
C PRO A 6 62.59 -21.76 -14.88
N THR A 7 62.57 -20.51 -14.34
CA THR A 7 62.89 -19.12 -14.83
C THR A 7 61.69 -18.18 -15.03
N ASP A 8 61.67 -16.90 -14.64
CA ASP A 8 62.72 -15.94 -14.25
C ASP A 8 62.15 -14.76 -13.40
N ALA A 9 63.04 -14.04 -12.73
CA ALA A 9 62.79 -12.95 -11.77
C ALA A 9 62.76 -11.54 -12.39
N THR A 10 62.18 -10.54 -11.69
CA THR A 10 62.89 -9.31 -11.26
C THR A 10 62.05 -8.40 -10.34
N TYR A 11 62.69 -8.01 -9.23
CA TYR A 11 62.35 -6.97 -8.24
C TYR A 11 62.95 -5.62 -8.68
N VAL A 12 62.33 -4.47 -8.33
CA VAL A 12 63.04 -3.27 -7.83
C VAL A 12 62.14 -2.48 -6.86
N GLU A 13 62.70 -2.24 -5.68
CA GLU A 13 62.25 -1.43 -4.54
C GLU A 13 62.96 -0.06 -4.59
N THR A 14 62.35 1.06 -4.15
CA THR A 14 63.09 2.26 -3.66
C THR A 14 62.20 3.20 -2.83
N ASP A 15 62.27 3.01 -1.52
CA ASP A 15 62.58 3.94 -0.43
C ASP A 15 62.44 5.49 -0.49
N PHE A 16 61.97 6.01 0.66
CA PHE A 16 62.32 7.27 1.38
C PHE A 16 62.00 8.69 0.83
N ARG A 17 61.08 9.41 1.50
CA ARG A 17 61.32 10.56 2.44
C ARG A 17 60.14 11.54 2.58
N SER A 18 59.80 11.86 3.83
CA SER A 18 59.08 13.10 4.21
C SER A 18 59.93 14.37 3.98
N PRO A 19 59.32 15.57 3.94
CA PRO A 19 59.43 16.41 5.15
C PRO A 19 58.20 17.27 5.50
N ARG A 20 58.09 17.54 6.81
CA ARG A 20 57.28 18.60 7.43
C ARG A 20 57.69 20.00 6.95
N ARG A 21 56.72 20.94 6.83
CA ARG A 21 56.59 22.20 7.62
C ARG A 21 55.96 23.37 6.83
N THR A 22 54.82 23.83 7.35
CA THR A 22 54.47 25.22 7.72
C THR A 22 54.51 26.39 6.71
N LYS A 23 53.45 27.23 6.87
CA LYS A 23 53.39 28.71 6.89
C LYS A 23 52.78 29.44 5.68
N ARG A 24 51.62 30.03 6.00
CA ARG A 24 51.26 31.47 5.97
C ARG A 24 51.18 32.20 4.62
N CYS A 25 50.00 32.82 4.47
CA CYS A 25 49.67 33.95 3.61
C CYS A 25 50.72 35.07 3.57
N PRO A 26 50.80 35.81 2.46
CA PRO A 26 51.34 37.16 2.44
C PRO A 26 50.20 38.23 2.47
N PRO A 27 50.49 39.43 3.01
CA PRO A 27 49.57 40.56 3.08
C PRO A 27 49.81 41.56 1.93
N PHE A 28 48.83 42.41 1.64
CA PHE A 28 49.09 43.71 1.01
C PHE A 28 48.43 44.85 1.77
N SER A 29 49.20 45.93 1.86
CA SER A 29 49.20 47.02 2.81
C SER A 29 48.17 48.11 2.56
N GLY A 30 47.67 48.72 3.65
CA GLY A 30 46.99 50.01 3.62
C GLY A 30 47.93 51.20 3.38
N LYS A 31 47.38 52.31 2.90
CA LYS A 31 48.02 53.63 2.92
C LYS A 31 46.99 54.77 2.99
N TYR A 32 47.21 55.61 4.01
CA TYR A 32 46.83 57.02 4.19
C TYR A 32 45.44 57.42 4.74
N ARG A 33 45.49 57.91 6.00
CA ARG A 33 44.59 58.91 6.60
C ARG A 33 45.01 60.33 6.17
N LYS A 34 44.03 61.21 5.88
CA LYS A 34 43.70 62.48 6.60
C LYS A 34 43.02 63.53 5.69
N ALA A 35 41.76 63.83 6.05
CA ALA A 35 41.04 65.12 6.12
C ALA A 35 41.26 66.25 5.09
N ILE A 36 40.14 66.78 4.53
CA ILE A 36 39.73 68.21 4.52
C ILE A 36 38.28 68.38 3.95
N ILE A 37 37.39 68.91 4.81
CA ILE A 37 36.32 69.95 4.70
C ILE A 37 35.19 69.91 3.62
N GLY A 38 33.94 70.02 4.12
CA GLY A 38 32.72 70.60 3.49
C GLY A 38 31.53 69.63 3.49
N GLY A 39 30.54 69.65 4.41
CA GLY A 39 29.46 70.65 4.57
C GLY A 39 28.56 70.66 3.32
N ILE A 40 27.30 70.24 3.28
CA ILE A 40 26.13 70.51 4.15
C ILE A 40 24.95 69.60 3.68
N ALA A 41 24.02 69.30 4.61
CA ALA A 41 22.60 68.90 4.42
C ALA A 41 22.31 67.47 3.91
N VAL A 42 21.37 66.69 4.45
CA VAL A 42 20.28 66.92 5.44
C VAL A 42 19.79 65.52 5.88
N VAL A 43 19.79 65.27 7.20
CA VAL A 43 18.66 64.76 8.03
C VAL A 43 18.02 63.39 7.65
N VAL A 44 17.74 62.42 8.52
CA VAL A 44 18.03 62.08 9.93
C VAL A 44 17.18 60.83 10.21
N VAL A 45 17.79 59.82 10.86
CA VAL A 45 17.27 59.00 11.98
C VAL A 45 15.96 58.23 11.74
N ALA A 46 15.94 56.90 11.63
CA ALA A 46 16.30 55.84 12.58
C ALA A 46 15.35 55.65 13.78
N ALA A 47 15.01 54.38 14.00
CA ALA A 47 14.87 53.70 15.30
C ALA A 47 13.48 53.62 16.00
N VAL A 48 13.04 52.36 16.11
CA VAL A 48 12.77 51.63 17.38
C VAL A 48 11.38 51.73 18.06
N ILE A 49 10.65 50.59 17.96
CA ILE A 49 9.91 49.78 18.97
C ILE A 49 8.88 50.48 19.89
N VAL A 50 7.67 49.88 20.01
CA VAL A 50 6.94 49.48 21.26
C VAL A 50 5.40 49.46 21.09
N LEU A 51 4.83 48.25 21.25
CA LEU A 51 3.64 47.86 22.05
C LEU A 51 2.21 48.40 21.78
N ILE A 52 1.30 47.43 21.75
CA ILE A 52 -0.17 47.39 21.91
C ILE A 52 -0.79 48.53 22.76
N VAL A 53 -1.96 49.07 22.33
CA VAL A 53 -3.20 49.32 23.11
C VAL A 53 -4.05 50.48 22.53
N VAL A 54 -5.24 50.12 22.01
CA VAL A 54 -6.57 50.76 22.22
C VAL A 54 -7.01 52.01 21.43
N LEU A 55 -8.07 51.74 20.64
CA LEU A 55 -9.35 52.44 20.46
C LEU A 55 -9.41 53.89 19.92
N ALA A 56 -10.09 53.94 18.76
CA ALA A 56 -11.34 54.67 18.51
C ALA A 56 -11.30 56.10 17.95
N THR A 57 -12.28 56.28 17.03
CA THR A 57 -12.85 57.54 16.48
C THR A 57 -11.98 58.29 15.49
N SER A 58 -12.45 58.85 14.39
CA SER A 58 -13.72 58.84 13.64
C SER A 58 -13.50 59.84 12.49
N ASP A 59 -14.07 59.53 11.33
CA ASP A 59 -14.63 60.48 10.35
C ASP A 59 -13.69 61.35 9.47
N ASP A 60 -13.73 61.00 8.18
CA ASP A 60 -14.12 61.84 7.03
C ASP A 60 -13.11 62.01 5.87
N ASP A 61 -13.54 61.39 4.76
CA ASP A 61 -13.63 61.83 3.37
C ASP A 61 -12.46 61.75 2.35
N ASP A 62 -12.86 61.08 1.26
CA ASP A 62 -12.55 61.27 -0.17
C ASP A 62 -11.30 60.64 -0.83
N ASN A 63 -11.53 59.41 -1.32
CA ASN A 63 -11.47 58.98 -2.75
C ASN A 63 -10.19 59.24 -3.57
N GLU A 64 -9.40 58.18 -3.84
CA GLU A 64 -9.02 57.75 -5.21
C GLU A 64 -8.13 56.48 -5.21
N SER A 65 -8.63 55.44 -5.90
CA SER A 65 -7.93 54.36 -6.63
C SER A 65 -6.76 53.56 -6.02
N ALA A 66 -7.02 52.24 -5.96
CA ALA A 66 -6.13 51.14 -6.36
C ALA A 66 -4.85 50.86 -5.55
N ASN A 67 -4.94 49.88 -4.64
CA ASN A 67 -4.07 48.70 -4.67
C ASN A 67 -4.68 47.62 -3.76
N VAL A 68 -5.31 46.62 -4.39
CA VAL A 68 -5.63 45.35 -3.72
C VAL A 68 -4.28 44.67 -3.48
N SER A 69 -3.81 44.70 -2.23
CA SER A 69 -2.68 43.89 -1.81
C SER A 69 -3.10 42.43 -1.91
N VAL A 70 -2.61 41.77 -2.96
CA VAL A 70 -2.58 40.32 -3.09
C VAL A 70 -1.88 39.79 -1.84
N ILE A 71 -2.63 39.14 -0.96
CA ILE A 71 -2.06 38.28 0.08
C ILE A 71 -1.50 37.09 -0.68
N VAL A 72 -0.20 37.12 -0.97
CA VAL A 72 0.54 35.94 -1.37
C VAL A 72 0.69 35.12 -0.10
N ALA A 73 -0.11 34.06 0.03
CA ALA A 73 0.05 33.08 1.08
C ALA A 73 1.33 32.29 0.79
N ASP A 74 2.40 32.59 1.53
CA ASP A 74 3.62 31.77 1.64
C ASP A 74 3.34 30.56 2.56
N GLU A 75 2.32 29.76 2.25
CA GLU A 75 2.14 28.44 2.84
C GLU A 75 2.77 27.42 1.88
N PRO A 76 3.79 26.65 2.30
CA PRO A 76 4.32 25.58 1.46
C PRO A 76 3.19 24.57 1.19
N LEU A 77 2.82 24.41 -0.08
CA LEU A 77 1.91 23.37 -0.54
C LEU A 77 2.50 22.01 -0.16
N VAL A 78 2.07 21.48 0.98
CA VAL A 78 2.16 20.05 1.29
C VAL A 78 1.21 19.39 0.30
N LEU A 79 1.74 18.92 -0.83
CA LEU A 79 0.95 18.15 -1.78
C LEU A 79 0.54 16.86 -1.05
N PRO A 80 -0.77 16.64 -0.78
CA PRO A 80 -1.19 15.44 -0.06
C PRO A 80 -0.92 14.18 -0.88
N HIS A 81 -0.73 14.31 -2.20
CA HIS A 81 -0.55 13.18 -3.10
C HIS A 81 0.52 13.45 -4.15
N VAL A 82 1.40 12.47 -4.29
CA VAL A 82 2.37 12.34 -5.36
C VAL A 82 1.62 12.11 -6.69
N ALA A 83 1.94 12.87 -7.74
CA ALA A 83 1.37 12.70 -9.07
C ALA A 83 2.35 11.99 -10.01
N VAL A 84 1.85 11.25 -10.99
CA VAL A 84 2.68 10.70 -12.07
C VAL A 84 3.10 11.86 -12.98
N ALA A 85 4.39 12.18 -12.97
CA ALA A 85 4.98 13.26 -13.75
C ALA A 85 5.37 12.80 -15.17
N ASN A 86 5.79 11.54 -15.32
CA ASN A 86 6.28 11.03 -16.59
C ASN A 86 6.13 9.50 -16.71
N LEU A 87 6.13 9.01 -17.94
CA LEU A 87 5.98 7.60 -18.28
C LEU A 87 6.91 7.19 -19.40
N THR A 88 7.49 5.99 -19.29
CA THR A 88 8.33 5.41 -20.32
C THR A 88 8.26 3.90 -20.26
N MET A 89 8.40 3.25 -21.42
CA MET A 89 8.61 1.82 -21.47
C MET A 89 10.08 1.49 -21.19
N ALA A 90 10.34 0.50 -20.35
CA ALA A 90 11.61 -0.22 -20.28
C ALA A 90 11.39 -1.63 -20.83
N SER A 91 12.36 -2.16 -21.56
CA SER A 91 12.32 -3.52 -22.10
C SER A 91 13.68 -4.17 -22.00
N ALA A 92 13.74 -5.42 -21.53
CA ALA A 92 14.97 -6.20 -21.43
C ALA A 92 14.70 -7.69 -21.57
N ALA A 93 15.75 -8.52 -21.58
CA ALA A 93 15.64 -9.96 -21.80
C ALA A 93 15.07 -10.73 -20.60
N SER A 94 15.05 -10.12 -19.41
CA SER A 94 14.54 -10.70 -18.17
C SER A 94 13.76 -9.67 -17.37
N THR A 95 12.89 -10.14 -16.46
CA THR A 95 12.14 -9.30 -15.52
C THR A 95 13.06 -8.42 -14.69
N ASP A 96 14.09 -8.99 -14.08
CA ASP A 96 15.06 -8.27 -13.24
C ASP A 96 15.77 -7.14 -14.01
N ASP A 97 16.24 -7.41 -15.22
CA ASP A 97 16.89 -6.39 -16.06
C ASP A 97 15.93 -5.22 -16.40
N THR A 98 14.65 -5.53 -16.61
CA THR A 98 13.63 -4.52 -16.92
C THR A 98 13.26 -3.70 -15.69
N LEU A 99 13.13 -4.31 -14.52
CA LEU A 99 12.90 -3.61 -13.25
C LEU A 99 14.10 -2.70 -12.90
N ASP A 100 15.33 -3.21 -13.06
CA ASP A 100 16.56 -2.43 -12.89
C ASP A 100 16.62 -1.24 -13.83
N ALA A 101 16.15 -1.39 -15.07
CA ALA A 101 16.07 -0.30 -16.02
C ALA A 101 15.12 0.82 -15.53
N CYS A 102 13.99 0.50 -14.91
CA CYS A 102 13.13 1.53 -14.29
C CYS A 102 13.88 2.24 -13.14
N VAL A 103 14.46 1.46 -12.23
CA VAL A 103 15.13 1.98 -11.03
C VAL A 103 16.34 2.84 -11.35
N GLN A 104 17.17 2.48 -12.33
CA GLN A 104 18.34 3.26 -12.73
C GLN A 104 17.98 4.66 -13.25
N ARG A 105 16.73 4.86 -13.69
CA ARG A 105 16.18 6.18 -14.08
C ARG A 105 15.65 6.97 -12.88
N GLY A 106 15.59 6.36 -11.69
CA GLY A 106 14.92 6.87 -10.50
C GLY A 106 13.40 6.72 -10.57
N TRP A 107 12.90 5.78 -11.36
CA TRP A 107 11.47 5.62 -11.67
C TRP A 107 10.95 4.30 -11.10
N ILE A 108 9.63 4.21 -10.90
CA ILE A 108 8.96 3.08 -10.26
C ILE A 108 8.33 2.20 -11.36
N PRO A 109 8.58 0.88 -11.37
CA PRO A 109 7.88 -0.03 -12.28
C PRO A 109 6.40 -0.13 -11.90
N THR A 110 5.52 -0.14 -12.89
CA THR A 110 4.06 -0.28 -12.72
C THR A 110 3.61 -1.75 -12.61
N GLY A 111 4.51 -2.69 -12.91
CA GLY A 111 4.24 -4.14 -12.86
C GLY A 111 3.59 -4.75 -14.10
N VAL A 112 3.33 -3.96 -15.13
CA VAL A 112 2.72 -4.45 -16.38
C VAL A 112 3.80 -5.02 -17.31
N ASP A 113 3.81 -6.32 -17.60
CA ASP A 113 4.57 -6.83 -18.76
C ASP A 113 3.77 -6.57 -20.05
N TRP A 114 4.24 -5.63 -20.87
CA TRP A 114 3.61 -5.20 -22.11
C TRP A 114 3.96 -6.10 -23.31
N ALA A 115 4.71 -7.18 -23.10
CA ALA A 115 5.05 -8.12 -24.17
C ALA A 115 3.84 -8.98 -24.57
N ALA A 116 3.04 -8.49 -25.52
CA ALA A 116 2.05 -9.30 -26.21
C ALA A 116 2.75 -10.46 -26.96
N ALA A 117 2.59 -11.68 -26.46
CA ALA A 117 2.58 -12.95 -27.17
C ALA A 117 3.28 -13.01 -28.56
N SER A 118 4.58 -12.67 -28.66
CA SER A 118 5.38 -13.04 -29.84
C SER A 118 6.18 -14.29 -29.50
N ALA A 119 5.83 -15.39 -30.16
CA ALA A 119 6.27 -16.77 -29.89
C ALA A 119 7.77 -17.04 -30.17
N SER A 120 8.67 -16.06 -30.02
CA SER A 120 10.11 -16.27 -30.15
C SER A 120 10.92 -15.33 -29.26
N GLY A 121 11.18 -15.77 -28.02
CA GLY A 121 12.22 -15.19 -27.14
C GLY A 121 12.02 -13.71 -26.79
N SER A 122 10.81 -13.33 -26.34
CA SER A 122 10.39 -11.95 -26.12
C SER A 122 11.10 -11.25 -24.96
N ALA A 123 11.43 -9.98 -25.16
CA ALA A 123 11.84 -9.07 -24.10
C ALA A 123 10.64 -8.79 -23.15
N VAL A 124 10.87 -8.82 -21.85
CA VAL A 124 9.93 -8.36 -20.81
C VAL A 124 9.90 -6.85 -20.83
N SER A 125 8.71 -6.23 -20.85
CA SER A 125 8.57 -4.78 -20.98
C SER A 125 7.72 -4.18 -19.88
N TYR A 126 8.27 -3.32 -19.02
CA TYR A 126 7.53 -2.60 -17.98
C TYR A 126 7.30 -1.14 -18.34
N LEU A 127 6.09 -0.64 -18.10
CA LEU A 127 5.88 0.80 -18.01
C LEU A 127 6.48 1.27 -16.68
N CYS A 128 7.44 2.18 -16.76
CA CYS A 128 8.01 2.85 -15.60
C CYS A 128 7.34 4.22 -15.43
N MET A 129 6.95 4.54 -14.21
CA MET A 129 6.40 5.84 -13.85
C MET A 129 7.40 6.67 -13.05
N GLN A 130 7.57 7.92 -13.47
CA GLN A 130 8.19 8.94 -12.64
C GLN A 130 7.12 9.60 -11.81
N GLN A 131 7.29 9.59 -10.50
CA GLN A 131 6.42 10.29 -9.59
C GLN A 131 6.98 11.67 -9.22
N SER A 132 6.10 12.66 -9.01
CA SER A 132 6.47 14.02 -8.60
C SER A 132 7.04 13.95 -7.19
N THR A 133 8.36 13.92 -7.07
CA THR A 133 9.01 13.88 -5.76
C THR A 133 8.75 15.20 -5.03
N GLN A 134 8.44 15.09 -3.73
CA GLN A 134 8.49 16.23 -2.82
C GLN A 134 9.92 16.77 -2.86
N ARG A 135 10.10 18.06 -3.17
CA ARG A 135 11.42 18.68 -3.27
C ARG A 135 12.12 18.56 -1.91
N VAL A 136 13.14 17.72 -1.82
CA VAL A 136 14.08 17.73 -0.70
C VAL A 136 14.98 18.94 -0.90
N ASP A 137 14.94 19.88 0.04
CA ASP A 137 15.84 21.03 0.10
C ASP A 137 17.28 20.53 0.13
N THR A 138 17.95 20.63 -1.02
CA THR A 138 19.37 20.39 -1.15
C THR A 138 20.08 21.73 -1.04
N ASP A 139 20.72 21.91 0.12
CA ASP A 139 21.84 22.82 0.39
C ASP A 139 21.67 24.31 0.06
N GLY A 140 21.26 25.07 1.07
CA GLY A 140 22.08 26.20 1.54
C GLY A 140 22.05 27.54 0.80
N ASP A 141 21.25 27.75 -0.24
CA ASP A 141 21.02 29.10 -0.77
C ASP A 141 19.61 29.25 -1.38
N GLY A 142 18.70 29.91 -0.64
CA GLY A 142 17.42 30.44 -1.12
C GLY A 142 16.37 29.41 -1.53
N GLY A 143 15.28 29.31 -0.76
CA GLY A 143 14.07 28.55 -1.10
C GLY A 143 13.63 28.81 -2.55
N GLY A 144 13.88 27.82 -3.41
CA GLY A 144 13.42 27.88 -4.78
C GLY A 144 11.92 27.61 -4.80
N THR A 145 11.11 28.62 -5.05
CA THR A 145 9.70 28.43 -5.41
C THR A 145 9.64 27.58 -6.68
N VAL A 146 9.03 26.39 -6.61
CA VAL A 146 8.73 25.59 -7.81
C VAL A 146 7.52 26.24 -8.48
N ASN A 147 7.68 26.67 -9.72
CA ASN A 147 6.54 27.13 -10.51
C ASN A 147 5.75 25.91 -11.00
N LEU A 148 4.57 25.69 -10.43
CA LEU A 148 3.70 24.55 -10.78
C LEU A 148 3.14 24.66 -12.20
N ASP A 149 3.15 25.85 -12.82
CA ASP A 149 2.77 26.03 -14.23
C ASP A 149 3.81 25.43 -15.19
N ASP A 150 5.07 25.33 -14.76
CA ASP A 150 6.18 24.81 -15.58
C ASP A 150 6.35 23.29 -15.45
N LEU A 151 5.64 22.65 -14.51
CA LEU A 151 5.66 21.21 -14.31
C LEU A 151 4.43 20.59 -14.98
N ALA A 152 4.61 19.53 -15.77
CA ALA A 152 3.51 18.76 -16.33
C ALA A 152 3.32 17.45 -15.55
N VAL A 153 2.07 17.05 -15.34
CA VAL A 153 1.69 15.75 -14.76
C VAL A 153 0.71 15.04 -15.67
N VAL A 154 0.66 13.71 -15.57
CA VAL A 154 -0.26 12.88 -16.34
C VAL A 154 -1.67 13.15 -15.84
N ARG A 155 -2.49 13.74 -16.71
CA ARG A 155 -3.93 13.97 -16.48
C ARG A 155 -4.75 12.76 -16.84
N ARG A 156 -4.34 11.98 -17.85
CA ARG A 156 -5.05 10.79 -18.33
C ARG A 156 -4.08 9.85 -19.04
N ILE A 157 -4.32 8.55 -18.95
CA ILE A 157 -3.68 7.54 -19.80
C ILE A 157 -4.75 6.71 -20.50
N VAL A 158 -4.49 6.35 -21.76
CA VAL A 158 -5.38 5.56 -22.60
C VAL A 158 -4.54 4.60 -23.43
N VAL A 159 -4.97 3.36 -23.54
CA VAL A 159 -4.47 2.41 -24.56
C VAL A 159 -5.45 2.34 -25.72
N VAL A 160 -4.94 2.54 -26.93
CA VAL A 160 -5.74 2.55 -28.16
C VAL A 160 -5.28 1.42 -29.06
N SER A 161 -6.19 0.52 -29.42
CA SER A 161 -5.97 -0.58 -30.36
C SER A 161 -6.53 -0.27 -31.75
N GLU A 162 -6.05 -0.99 -32.76
CA GLU A 162 -6.40 -0.81 -34.18
C GLU A 162 -6.24 0.63 -34.72
N ALA A 163 -5.41 1.45 -34.08
CA ALA A 163 -5.18 2.84 -34.44
C ALA A 163 -3.87 3.02 -35.23
N GLU A 164 -3.80 4.06 -36.06
CA GLU A 164 -2.55 4.47 -36.72
C GLU A 164 -1.70 5.42 -35.86
N GLU A 165 -2.34 6.15 -34.94
CA GLU A 165 -1.70 7.12 -34.04
C GLU A 165 -2.52 7.36 -32.77
N CYS A 166 -1.91 7.98 -31.75
CA CYS A 166 -2.63 8.46 -30.57
C CYS A 166 -3.65 9.55 -30.94
N PRO A 167 -4.72 9.74 -30.14
CA PRO A 167 -5.64 10.87 -30.29
C PRO A 167 -4.88 12.20 -30.33
N SER A 168 -5.34 13.14 -31.15
CA SER A 168 -4.61 14.39 -31.45
C SER A 168 -4.28 15.27 -30.23
N THR A 169 -4.97 15.07 -29.10
CA THR A 169 -4.77 15.77 -27.83
C THR A 169 -3.87 15.03 -26.85
N MET A 170 -3.35 13.85 -27.22
CA MET A 170 -2.55 12.98 -26.36
C MET A 170 -1.18 12.70 -26.99
N GLN A 171 -0.21 12.43 -26.12
CA GLN A 171 1.15 12.06 -26.51
C GLN A 171 1.31 10.55 -26.49
N THR A 172 2.01 10.00 -27.49
CA THR A 172 2.41 8.59 -27.46
C THR A 172 3.49 8.35 -26.40
N VAL A 173 3.17 7.51 -25.42
CA VAL A 173 4.09 6.99 -24.40
C VAL A 173 4.85 5.78 -24.95
N SER A 174 4.13 4.85 -25.59
CA SER A 174 4.71 3.65 -26.18
C SER A 174 3.83 3.09 -27.30
N ASN A 175 4.43 2.28 -28.17
CA ASN A 175 3.77 1.50 -29.21
C ASN A 175 4.30 0.06 -29.12
N PRO A 176 3.74 -0.76 -28.21
CA PRO A 176 4.29 -2.10 -27.92
C PRO A 176 4.12 -3.08 -29.08
N SER A 177 3.11 -2.87 -29.94
CA SER A 177 2.84 -3.70 -31.11
C SER A 177 2.11 -2.91 -32.19
N SER A 178 2.28 -3.29 -33.46
CA SER A 178 1.63 -2.61 -34.59
C SER A 178 0.12 -2.44 -34.36
N GLY A 179 -0.36 -1.20 -34.39
CA GLY A 179 -1.76 -0.86 -34.17
C GLY A 179 -2.16 -0.65 -32.70
N VAL A 180 -1.22 -0.72 -31.75
CA VAL A 180 -1.50 -0.51 -30.32
C VAL A 180 -0.63 0.63 -29.79
N PHE A 181 -1.27 1.63 -29.20
CA PHE A 181 -0.61 2.82 -28.66
C PHE A 181 -0.99 3.04 -27.21
N VAL A 182 0.00 3.24 -26.36
CA VAL A 182 -0.18 3.80 -25.01
C VAL A 182 -0.04 5.30 -25.14
N CYS A 183 -1.09 6.04 -24.80
CA CYS A 183 -1.22 7.47 -24.97
C CYS A 183 -1.44 8.15 -23.62
N ALA A 184 -0.81 9.28 -23.37
CA ALA A 184 -1.01 10.08 -22.16
C ALA A 184 -1.36 11.53 -22.48
N GLU A 185 -2.33 12.07 -21.76
CA GLU A 185 -2.65 13.49 -21.71
C GLU A 185 -1.90 14.11 -20.53
N TYR A 186 -1.21 15.23 -20.76
CA TYR A 186 -0.48 15.96 -19.73
C TYR A 186 -1.09 17.34 -19.50
N VAL A 187 -1.05 17.81 -18.27
CA VAL A 187 -1.51 19.15 -17.89
C VAL A 187 -0.53 19.79 -16.91
N ALA A 188 -0.51 21.12 -16.83
CA ALA A 188 0.30 21.83 -15.83
C ALA A 188 -0.09 21.39 -14.41
N ALA A 189 0.88 21.22 -13.52
CA ALA A 189 0.67 20.73 -12.17
C ALA A 189 -0.21 21.68 -11.35
N SER A 190 -0.12 22.99 -11.60
CA SER A 190 -1.04 23.99 -11.03
C SER A 190 -2.49 23.66 -11.35
N THR A 191 -2.80 23.49 -12.65
CA THR A 191 -4.13 23.11 -13.11
C THR A 191 -4.52 21.74 -12.57
N ALA A 192 -3.62 20.74 -12.62
CA ALA A 192 -3.89 19.41 -12.10
C ALA A 192 -4.26 19.42 -10.62
N PHE A 193 -3.52 20.15 -9.79
CA PHE A 193 -3.75 20.20 -8.35
C PHE A 193 -4.96 21.08 -8.00
N GLU A 194 -5.17 22.19 -8.69
CA GLU A 194 -6.39 22.99 -8.58
C GLU A 194 -7.64 22.19 -8.96
N THR A 195 -7.52 21.27 -9.91
CA THR A 195 -8.66 20.50 -10.43
C THR A 195 -8.66 19.06 -9.97
N GLN A 196 -7.70 18.64 -9.15
CA GLN A 196 -7.53 17.24 -8.72
C GLN A 196 -7.71 16.20 -9.85
N GLN A 197 -7.33 16.56 -11.09
CA GLN A 197 -7.38 15.67 -12.26
C GLN A 197 -5.97 15.30 -12.67
N TYR A 198 -5.44 14.29 -12.00
CA TYR A 198 -4.15 13.70 -12.30
C TYR A 198 -4.11 12.25 -11.87
N VAL A 199 -3.24 11.50 -12.53
CA VAL A 199 -2.92 10.12 -12.16
C VAL A 199 -1.95 10.16 -10.99
N VAL A 200 -2.23 9.41 -9.93
CA VAL A 200 -1.31 9.25 -8.78
C VAL A 200 -0.48 7.99 -8.84
N ASP A 201 -1.04 6.94 -9.44
CA ASP A 201 -0.40 5.64 -9.53
C ASP A 201 -0.94 4.90 -10.76
N LEU A 202 -0.09 4.03 -11.30
CA LEU A 202 -0.40 3.14 -12.41
C LEU A 202 -0.01 1.73 -12.02
N MET A 203 -0.96 0.82 -12.15
CA MET A 203 -0.80 -0.58 -11.78
C MET A 203 -1.44 -1.49 -12.81
N THR A 204 -0.95 -2.73 -12.90
CA THR A 204 -1.63 -3.79 -13.64
C THR A 204 -2.64 -4.53 -12.80
N THR A 205 -3.65 -5.06 -13.48
CA THR A 205 -4.58 -6.04 -12.95
C THR A 205 -5.16 -6.87 -14.12
N THR A 206 -5.89 -7.96 -13.87
CA THR A 206 -6.59 -8.72 -14.93
C THR A 206 -8.04 -8.26 -15.08
N GLU A 207 -8.75 -8.71 -16.13
CA GLU A 207 -10.18 -8.37 -16.38
C GLU A 207 -11.06 -8.63 -15.17
N ALA A 208 -10.85 -9.78 -14.54
CA ALA A 208 -11.60 -10.20 -13.37
C ALA A 208 -11.29 -9.34 -12.14
N PHE A 209 -10.21 -8.57 -12.16
CA PHE A 209 -9.63 -7.86 -11.01
C PHE A 209 -9.56 -6.35 -11.24
N TYR A 210 -10.17 -5.88 -12.32
CA TYR A 210 -10.06 -4.53 -12.81
C TYR A 210 -10.71 -3.48 -11.88
N ASN A 211 -11.66 -3.91 -11.05
CA ASN A 211 -12.63 -3.02 -10.41
C ASN A 211 -12.63 -3.06 -8.87
N HIS A 212 -11.55 -3.54 -8.24
CA HIS A 212 -11.51 -3.58 -6.80
C HIS A 212 -11.38 -2.18 -6.20
N GLU A 213 -12.23 -1.96 -5.21
CA GLU A 213 -12.41 -0.68 -4.60
C GLU A 213 -11.12 -0.27 -3.91
N THR A 214 -10.53 0.86 -4.30
CA THR A 214 -9.57 1.52 -3.43
C THR A 214 -10.20 2.83 -3.00
N PRO A 215 -10.57 3.00 -1.72
CA PRO A 215 -11.18 4.24 -1.30
C PRO A 215 -10.18 5.38 -1.46
N GLY A 216 -10.69 6.58 -1.74
CA GLY A 216 -9.87 7.73 -2.09
C GLY A 216 -9.45 7.82 -3.56
N TRP A 217 -9.54 6.73 -4.35
CA TRP A 217 -9.11 6.73 -5.76
C TRP A 217 -10.11 6.08 -6.73
N ILE A 218 -10.31 6.68 -7.92
CA ILE A 218 -11.05 6.07 -9.03
C ILE A 218 -10.09 5.40 -10.02
N THR A 219 -10.53 4.29 -10.62
CA THR A 219 -9.75 3.53 -11.60
C THR A 219 -10.37 3.58 -12.99
N TRP A 220 -9.59 3.98 -14.01
CA TRP A 220 -10.05 3.96 -15.41
C TRP A 220 -9.47 2.76 -16.17
N PRO A 221 -10.31 1.83 -16.67
CA PRO A 221 -9.79 0.68 -17.38
C PRO A 221 -9.37 1.20 -18.72
N THR A 222 -8.19 0.78 -19.15
CA THR A 222 -8.09 0.53 -20.58
C THR A 222 -7.81 -0.93 -20.82
N ASP A 223 -8.76 -1.55 -21.54
CA ASP A 223 -8.63 -2.90 -22.04
C ASP A 223 -7.38 -2.97 -22.94
N LEU A 224 -6.46 -3.88 -22.61
CA LEU A 224 -5.26 -4.12 -23.42
C LEU A 224 -5.48 -5.24 -24.44
N LYS A 225 -6.71 -5.80 -24.58
CA LYS A 225 -6.93 -6.97 -25.44
C LYS A 225 -6.61 -6.71 -26.91
N ILE A 226 -5.73 -7.58 -27.40
CA ILE A 226 -5.29 -7.76 -28.79
C ILE A 226 -5.80 -9.12 -29.33
N ASP A 227 -6.41 -9.98 -28.51
CA ASP A 227 -6.92 -11.30 -28.94
C ASP A 227 -8.14 -11.76 -28.13
N ALA A 228 -9.04 -12.51 -28.78
CA ALA A 228 -10.34 -12.92 -28.24
C ALA A 228 -10.27 -14.05 -27.18
N ASP A 229 -9.13 -14.75 -27.11
CA ASP A 229 -8.97 -16.00 -26.35
C ASP A 229 -8.04 -15.89 -25.12
N ALA A 230 -7.50 -14.71 -24.79
CA ALA A 230 -6.65 -14.50 -23.61
C ALA A 230 -7.41 -13.81 -22.46
N SER A 231 -7.10 -14.15 -21.20
CA SER A 231 -7.47 -13.35 -20.03
C SER A 231 -6.86 -11.95 -20.18
N GLY A 232 -7.70 -10.90 -20.18
CA GLY A 232 -7.22 -9.55 -20.47
C GLY A 232 -6.34 -9.02 -19.33
N VAL A 233 -5.22 -8.40 -19.69
CA VAL A 233 -4.44 -7.55 -18.78
C VAL A 233 -4.99 -6.14 -18.91
N TYR A 234 -5.13 -5.40 -17.81
CA TYR A 234 -5.68 -4.05 -17.77
C TYR A 234 -4.68 -3.12 -17.11
N LEU A 235 -4.51 -1.95 -17.72
CA LEU A 235 -3.85 -0.83 -17.05
C LEU A 235 -4.89 -0.14 -16.17
N SER A 236 -4.64 -0.11 -14.86
CA SER A 236 -5.42 0.65 -13.89
C SER A 236 -4.70 1.96 -13.57
N ALA A 237 -5.37 3.07 -13.85
CA ALA A 237 -4.90 4.40 -13.50
C ALA A 237 -5.71 4.95 -12.34
N ARG A 238 -5.03 5.35 -11.26
CA ARG A 238 -5.67 5.85 -10.03
C ARG A 238 -5.76 7.38 -10.03
N TYR A 239 -6.92 7.95 -9.70
CA TYR A 239 -7.19 9.40 -9.66
C TYR A 239 -7.95 9.81 -8.38
N PRO A 240 -7.80 11.04 -7.86
CA PRO A 240 -8.53 11.45 -6.66
C PRO A 240 -10.05 11.26 -6.81
N VAL A 241 -10.72 10.69 -5.79
CA VAL A 241 -12.19 10.54 -5.81
C VAL A 241 -12.87 11.89 -5.67
N ARG A 242 -13.78 12.19 -6.59
CA ARG A 242 -14.60 13.41 -6.57
C ARG A 242 -16.04 13.10 -6.91
N PRO A 243 -17.02 13.87 -6.43
CA PRO A 243 -18.40 13.70 -6.87
C PRO A 243 -18.60 14.12 -8.33
N ILE A 244 -19.56 13.51 -8.99
CA ILE A 244 -20.13 14.05 -10.24
C ILE A 244 -21.14 15.14 -9.85
N VAL A 245 -20.98 16.36 -10.35
CA VAL A 245 -21.85 17.52 -10.06
C VAL A 245 -22.69 17.96 -11.28
N GLY A 246 -22.47 17.32 -12.43
CA GLY A 246 -23.21 17.60 -13.67
C GLY A 246 -23.05 16.49 -14.70
N LEU A 247 -24.03 16.39 -15.60
CA LEU A 247 -24.07 15.42 -16.71
C LEU A 247 -24.51 16.11 -18.00
N ALA A 248 -23.92 15.71 -19.12
CA ALA A 248 -24.30 16.14 -20.46
C ALA A 248 -24.16 14.96 -21.44
N VAL A 249 -24.93 14.98 -22.52
CA VAL A 249 -24.89 13.95 -23.56
C VAL A 249 -24.55 14.62 -24.90
N LEU A 250 -23.48 14.15 -25.54
CA LEU A 250 -23.04 14.59 -26.86
C LEU A 250 -23.31 13.49 -27.88
N THR A 251 -23.85 13.85 -29.04
CA THR A 251 -24.25 12.90 -30.09
C THR A 251 -23.42 13.01 -31.36
N ASN A 252 -22.40 13.87 -31.42
CA ASN A 252 -21.54 14.07 -32.60
C ASN A 252 -20.05 13.84 -32.28
N ALA A 253 -19.74 13.04 -31.26
CA ALA A 253 -18.36 12.70 -30.94
C ALA A 253 -17.83 11.70 -31.97
N THR A 254 -16.58 11.88 -32.40
CA THR A 254 -15.86 10.91 -33.25
C THR A 254 -14.75 10.26 -32.43
N ALA A 255 -14.25 9.10 -32.86
CA ALA A 255 -13.14 8.43 -32.19
C ALA A 255 -11.91 9.36 -31.95
N GLY A 256 -11.66 10.31 -32.85
CA GLY A 256 -10.54 11.27 -32.72
C GLY A 256 -10.80 12.46 -31.79
N THR A 257 -12.07 12.74 -31.43
CA THR A 257 -12.45 13.89 -30.58
C THR A 257 -13.04 13.50 -29.24
N ILE A 258 -13.26 12.20 -28.98
CA ILE A 258 -13.90 11.69 -27.76
C ILE A 258 -13.28 12.23 -26.47
N TYR A 259 -11.96 12.30 -26.39
CA TYR A 259 -11.25 12.69 -25.17
C TYR A 259 -11.24 14.21 -24.92
N SER A 260 -11.58 15.02 -25.94
CA SER A 260 -11.61 16.49 -25.86
C SER A 260 -13.01 17.08 -25.99
N ALA A 261 -13.99 16.33 -26.51
CA ALA A 261 -15.33 16.84 -26.81
C ALA A 261 -16.04 17.40 -25.57
N CYS A 262 -15.87 16.76 -24.41
CA CYS A 262 -16.45 17.26 -23.16
C CYS A 262 -15.81 18.57 -22.69
N ASN A 263 -14.53 18.82 -22.98
CA ASN A 263 -13.81 20.02 -22.52
C ASN A 263 -14.37 21.32 -23.14
N GLU A 264 -15.11 21.23 -24.25
CA GLU A 264 -15.71 22.38 -24.93
C GLU A 264 -17.01 22.89 -24.28
N LEU A 265 -17.53 22.17 -23.27
CA LEU A 265 -18.73 22.55 -22.53
C LEU A 265 -18.45 23.70 -21.54
N GLN A 266 -19.25 24.77 -21.56
CA GLN A 266 -19.16 25.94 -20.65
C GLN A 266 -20.50 26.25 -19.94
N PRO A 267 -20.53 26.90 -18.75
CA PRO A 267 -19.41 27.45 -17.95
C PRO A 267 -19.29 26.94 -16.47
N LEU A 268 -20.03 25.91 -16.03
CA LEU A 268 -20.20 25.60 -14.59
C LEU A 268 -19.28 24.51 -14.00
N GLY A 269 -18.02 24.37 -14.44
CA GLY A 269 -17.09 23.37 -13.92
C GLY A 269 -16.38 22.56 -15.02
N GLN A 270 -15.39 21.75 -14.62
CA GLN A 270 -14.59 20.98 -15.58
C GLN A 270 -15.32 19.72 -16.03
N TRP A 271 -15.65 19.70 -17.31
CA TRP A 271 -16.28 18.58 -17.98
C TRP A 271 -15.24 17.59 -18.48
N GLU A 272 -15.49 16.30 -18.29
CA GLU A 272 -14.62 15.22 -18.74
C GLU A 272 -15.43 14.07 -19.37
N ALA A 273 -14.80 13.37 -20.29
CA ALA A 273 -15.30 12.11 -20.83
C ALA A 273 -14.94 10.98 -19.84
N PRO A 274 -15.89 10.15 -19.44
CA PRO A 274 -15.67 9.01 -18.59
C PRO A 274 -15.05 7.85 -19.40
N GLY A 275 -14.06 8.08 -20.26
CA GLY A 275 -13.29 7.00 -20.90
C GLY A 275 -14.02 5.98 -21.81
N PHE A 276 -15.35 6.02 -21.96
CA PHE A 276 -16.12 5.08 -22.79
C PHE A 276 -17.16 5.77 -23.69
N MET A 277 -17.54 5.10 -24.80
CA MET A 277 -18.64 5.53 -25.68
C MET A 277 -19.82 4.58 -25.63
N LEU A 278 -21.00 5.17 -25.69
CA LEU A 278 -22.25 4.47 -25.91
C LEU A 278 -22.43 4.32 -27.43
N LYS A 279 -22.21 3.10 -27.94
CA LYS A 279 -22.52 2.80 -29.33
C LYS A 279 -24.04 2.81 -29.50
N SER A 280 -24.55 3.64 -30.42
CA SER A 280 -25.97 3.70 -30.78
C SER A 280 -26.49 2.29 -31.10
N SER A 281 -27.43 1.81 -30.28
CA SER A 281 -28.08 0.52 -30.51
C SER A 281 -29.02 0.66 -31.71
N ALA A 282 -28.59 0.09 -32.84
CA ALA A 282 -29.36 -0.18 -34.04
C ALA A 282 -29.70 1.02 -34.96
N ILE A 283 -29.35 0.80 -36.24
CA ILE A 283 -29.82 1.48 -37.47
C ILE A 283 -28.92 2.65 -37.96
N SER A 284 -28.11 2.30 -38.97
CA SER A 284 -27.48 3.15 -40.01
C SER A 284 -26.72 4.42 -39.58
N ASP A 285 -25.40 4.45 -39.83
CA ASP A 285 -24.54 5.65 -39.91
C ASP A 285 -24.73 6.74 -38.83
N SER A 286 -25.31 6.40 -37.68
CA SER A 286 -25.62 7.34 -36.60
C SER A 286 -24.48 7.38 -35.60
N SER A 287 -24.09 8.60 -35.27
CA SER A 287 -22.92 8.98 -34.49
C SER A 287 -22.94 8.47 -33.06
N ASP A 288 -21.74 8.14 -32.54
CA ASP A 288 -21.54 7.64 -31.18
C ASP A 288 -22.02 8.64 -30.12
N VAL A 289 -22.54 8.13 -29.01
CA VAL A 289 -23.01 8.94 -27.90
C VAL A 289 -21.95 8.97 -26.79
N LEU A 290 -21.60 10.18 -26.38
CA LEU A 290 -20.65 10.43 -25.30
C LEU A 290 -21.36 11.10 -24.13
N VAL A 291 -21.32 10.46 -22.96
CA VAL A 291 -21.77 11.06 -21.71
C VAL A 291 -20.61 11.85 -21.13
N CYS A 292 -20.76 13.15 -20.92
CA CYS A 292 -19.79 13.98 -20.22
C CYS A 292 -20.21 14.12 -18.76
N VAL A 293 -19.25 13.99 -17.86
CA VAL A 293 -19.45 14.25 -16.42
C VAL A 293 -18.76 15.56 -16.06
N GLN A 294 -19.36 16.30 -15.14
CA GLN A 294 -18.76 17.50 -14.58
C GLN A 294 -18.32 17.22 -13.15
N ARG A 295 -17.12 17.67 -12.80
CA ARG A 295 -16.57 17.57 -11.44
C ARG A 295 -16.38 18.98 -10.85
N PRO A 296 -16.43 19.14 -9.51
CA PRO A 296 -16.13 20.42 -8.87
C PRO A 296 -14.66 20.82 -9.11
N ASN A 297 -14.23 22.03 -8.75
CA ASN A 297 -12.80 22.33 -8.66
C ASN A 297 -12.26 21.81 -7.31
N GLY A 298 -10.97 21.51 -7.23
CA GLY A 298 -10.32 21.01 -5.99
C GLY A 298 -10.36 22.00 -4.82
N ASN A 299 -10.63 23.28 -5.07
CA ASN A 299 -10.83 24.32 -4.05
C ASN A 299 -12.32 24.69 -3.84
N ALA A 300 -13.26 23.87 -4.32
CA ALA A 300 -14.68 24.11 -4.08
C ALA A 300 -14.98 24.05 -2.57
N THR A 301 -15.70 25.05 -2.06
CA THR A 301 -16.10 25.16 -0.65
C THR A 301 -17.62 25.26 -0.55
N GLY A 302 -18.17 24.84 0.60
CA GLY A 302 -19.60 24.84 0.88
C GLY A 302 -20.38 23.68 0.25
N ALA A 303 -21.71 23.76 0.33
CA ALA A 303 -22.60 22.71 -0.18
C ALA A 303 -22.66 22.68 -1.73
N SER A 304 -22.35 21.53 -2.32
CA SER A 304 -22.52 21.25 -3.76
C SER A 304 -23.53 20.13 -4.01
N SER A 305 -24.24 20.25 -5.13
CA SER A 305 -25.17 19.23 -5.61
C SER A 305 -24.38 18.11 -6.29
N VAL A 306 -24.50 16.88 -5.81
CA VAL A 306 -23.73 15.70 -6.28
C VAL A 306 -24.68 14.61 -6.79
N LEU A 307 -24.25 13.87 -7.81
CA LEU A 307 -25.01 12.77 -8.40
C LEU A 307 -25.06 11.62 -7.38
N THR A 308 -26.26 11.20 -6.99
CA THR A 308 -26.44 10.11 -6.01
C THR A 308 -27.00 8.85 -6.64
N VAL A 309 -27.80 8.98 -7.70
CA VAL A 309 -28.38 7.87 -8.46
C VAL A 309 -28.39 8.23 -9.94
N LEU A 310 -28.12 7.27 -10.81
CA LEU A 310 -28.24 7.42 -12.26
C LEU A 310 -28.94 6.18 -12.83
N ASN A 311 -29.86 6.36 -13.79
CA ASN A 311 -30.43 5.28 -14.57
C ASN A 311 -30.34 5.61 -16.06
N VAL A 312 -30.08 4.60 -16.90
CA VAL A 312 -30.16 4.67 -18.36
C VAL A 312 -31.46 4.03 -18.81
N VAL A 313 -32.28 4.79 -19.54
CA VAL A 313 -33.56 4.32 -20.10
C VAL A 313 -33.67 4.70 -21.58
N LEU A 314 -34.59 4.05 -22.30
CA LEU A 314 -34.87 4.43 -23.67
C LEU A 314 -35.44 5.85 -23.75
N PRO A 315 -35.17 6.64 -24.82
CA PRO A 315 -35.72 7.99 -24.98
C PRO A 315 -37.24 8.07 -24.85
N THR A 316 -37.95 6.99 -25.20
CA THR A 316 -39.42 6.89 -25.15
C THR A 316 -39.97 6.46 -23.79
N GLU A 317 -39.13 5.94 -22.89
CA GLU A 317 -39.55 5.41 -21.60
C GLU A 317 -39.54 6.51 -20.51
N PRO A 318 -40.48 6.49 -19.55
CA PRO A 318 -40.45 7.41 -18.42
C PRO A 318 -39.33 7.02 -17.44
N CYS A 319 -38.81 7.99 -16.69
CA CYS A 319 -37.94 7.68 -15.56
C CYS A 319 -38.70 6.87 -14.48
N PRO A 320 -38.01 5.96 -13.75
CA PRO A 320 -38.63 5.11 -12.73
C PRO A 320 -39.43 5.88 -11.65
N GLU A 321 -40.57 5.33 -11.19
CA GLU A 321 -41.59 6.04 -10.39
C GLU A 321 -41.15 6.57 -9.00
N SER A 322 -39.98 6.19 -8.47
CA SER A 322 -39.48 6.71 -7.18
C SER A 322 -38.96 8.16 -7.23
N THR A 323 -38.99 8.82 -8.39
CA THR A 323 -38.11 9.95 -8.70
C THR A 323 -38.82 11.30 -8.88
N ALA A 324 -39.51 11.80 -7.86
CA ALA A 324 -40.12 13.14 -7.90
C ALA A 324 -39.10 14.29 -8.10
N ASN A 325 -37.79 14.02 -7.93
CA ASN A 325 -36.69 14.99 -8.02
C ASN A 325 -35.60 14.60 -9.06
N ALA A 326 -35.83 13.63 -9.96
CA ALA A 326 -34.83 13.30 -10.98
C ALA A 326 -34.78 14.34 -12.11
N THR A 327 -33.57 14.64 -12.58
CA THR A 327 -33.32 15.42 -13.78
C THR A 327 -33.19 14.49 -14.98
N GLU A 328 -33.96 14.75 -16.03
CA GLU A 328 -33.83 14.04 -17.31
C GLU A 328 -32.74 14.70 -18.17
N VAL A 329 -31.72 13.92 -18.54
CA VAL A 329 -30.69 14.33 -19.51
C VAL A 329 -30.87 13.48 -20.76
N THR A 330 -31.42 14.07 -21.82
CA THR A 330 -31.89 13.35 -23.01
C THR A 330 -31.12 13.73 -24.27
N SER A 331 -30.87 12.75 -25.12
CA SER A 331 -30.63 12.93 -26.56
C SER A 331 -31.72 12.21 -27.38
N ASP A 332 -31.57 12.21 -28.70
CA ASP A 332 -32.38 11.41 -29.62
C ASP A 332 -32.11 9.90 -29.50
N GLN A 333 -31.01 9.50 -28.86
CA GLN A 333 -30.56 8.11 -28.76
C GLN A 333 -30.58 7.54 -27.33
N ILE A 334 -30.38 8.35 -26.29
CA ILE A 334 -30.37 7.90 -24.89
C ILE A 334 -31.09 8.89 -23.96
N LYS A 335 -31.68 8.38 -22.86
CA LYS A 335 -32.14 9.18 -21.73
C LYS A 335 -31.46 8.73 -20.43
N LEU A 336 -30.90 9.68 -19.71
CA LEU A 336 -30.36 9.50 -18.37
C LEU A 336 -31.33 10.11 -17.35
N CYS A 337 -31.66 9.35 -16.31
CA CYS A 337 -32.46 9.80 -15.17
C CYS A 337 -31.52 9.97 -13.97
N ALA A 338 -31.16 11.20 -13.64
CA ALA A 338 -30.17 11.53 -12.62
C ALA A 338 -30.83 12.10 -11.36
N GLU A 339 -30.50 11.56 -10.19
CA GLU A 339 -30.87 12.12 -8.89
C GLU A 339 -29.68 12.80 -8.23
N TRP A 340 -29.97 13.90 -7.54
CA TRP A 340 -28.94 14.75 -6.95
C TRP A 340 -29.15 14.91 -5.44
N GLY A 341 -28.07 14.75 -4.68
CA GLY A 341 -27.98 15.02 -3.24
C GLY A 341 -27.08 16.23 -2.95
N LEU A 342 -26.94 16.62 -1.69
CA LEU A 342 -26.06 17.71 -1.26
C LEU A 342 -24.90 17.18 -0.42
N VAL A 343 -23.68 17.59 -0.74
CA VAL A 343 -22.47 17.34 0.06
C VAL A 343 -21.81 18.67 0.38
N ASP A 344 -21.43 18.87 1.65
CA ASP A 344 -20.72 20.05 2.12
C ASP A 344 -19.21 19.81 2.17
N PHE A 345 -18.45 20.72 1.58
CA PHE A 345 -16.98 20.66 1.44
C PHE A 345 -16.24 21.64 2.39
N ASP A 346 -16.90 22.28 3.38
CA ASP A 346 -16.30 23.32 4.24
C ASP A 346 -15.78 22.85 5.62
N PRO A 347 -14.46 22.98 5.93
CA PRO A 347 -13.81 22.65 7.22
C PRO A 347 -14.13 23.57 8.39
N THR A 348 -14.79 24.70 8.19
CA THR A 348 -14.90 25.76 9.20
C THR A 348 -16.22 25.79 9.98
N SER A 349 -17.17 24.89 9.68
CA SER A 349 -18.28 24.65 10.62
C SER A 349 -17.74 23.91 11.85
N ASN A 350 -18.28 24.16 13.05
CA ASN A 350 -17.84 23.51 14.32
C ASN A 350 -18.16 21.99 14.39
N PHE A 351 -18.10 21.29 13.26
CA PHE A 351 -17.98 19.86 13.12
C PHE A 351 -16.82 19.63 12.15
N VAL A 352 -15.80 18.89 12.59
CA VAL A 352 -14.65 18.42 11.82
C VAL A 352 -15.04 18.11 10.37
N SER A 353 -14.70 18.97 9.38
CA SER A 353 -15.00 18.63 7.98
C SER A 353 -13.88 17.80 7.37
N SER A 354 -14.19 16.52 7.25
CA SER A 354 -13.83 15.65 6.13
C SER A 354 -15.04 14.81 5.68
N GLN A 355 -16.25 15.14 6.16
CA GLN A 355 -17.43 14.29 6.00
C GLN A 355 -18.35 14.79 4.90
N ALA A 356 -18.19 14.27 3.69
CA ALA A 356 -19.39 13.97 2.92
C ALA A 356 -20.14 12.90 3.72
N ASN A 357 -21.29 13.20 4.33
CA ASN A 357 -22.06 12.20 5.09
C ASN A 357 -23.00 11.36 4.20
N SER A 358 -22.88 11.47 2.88
CA SER A 358 -23.78 10.82 1.92
C SER A 358 -23.00 10.22 0.74
N SER A 359 -23.30 8.97 0.40
CA SER A 359 -22.78 8.30 -0.80
C SER A 359 -23.12 9.07 -2.07
N PHE A 360 -22.20 9.12 -3.03
CA PHE A 360 -22.41 9.70 -4.35
C PHE A 360 -21.85 8.79 -5.44
N VAL A 361 -22.34 8.94 -6.67
CA VAL A 361 -21.81 8.24 -7.84
C VAL A 361 -20.43 8.82 -8.16
N ALA A 362 -19.41 7.98 -8.03
CA ALA A 362 -18.02 8.36 -8.26
C ALA A 362 -17.55 7.97 -9.66
N GLU A 363 -18.02 6.83 -10.17
CA GLU A 363 -17.60 6.30 -11.47
C GLU A 363 -18.80 5.86 -12.31
N LEU A 364 -18.60 5.99 -13.63
CA LEU A 364 -19.45 5.41 -14.65
C LEU A 364 -18.59 4.43 -15.45
N SER A 365 -19.16 3.30 -15.86
CA SER A 365 -18.48 2.34 -16.72
C SER A 365 -19.46 1.61 -17.64
N GLN A 366 -18.94 0.86 -18.61
CA GLN A 366 -19.72 -0.07 -19.42
C GLN A 366 -19.05 -1.45 -19.44
N TYR A 367 -19.88 -2.50 -19.45
CA TYR A 367 -19.43 -3.88 -19.62
C TYR A 367 -20.09 -4.47 -20.86
N GLN A 368 -19.30 -5.09 -21.74
CA GLN A 368 -19.79 -5.71 -22.98
C GLN A 368 -19.52 -7.21 -22.96
N THR A 369 -20.51 -8.00 -23.37
CA THR A 369 -20.42 -9.46 -23.44
C THR A 369 -21.22 -9.97 -24.63
N THR A 370 -21.02 -11.22 -25.02
CA THR A 370 -21.94 -11.90 -25.95
C THR A 370 -23.33 -12.07 -25.33
N GLU A 371 -24.35 -12.25 -26.18
CA GLU A 371 -25.73 -12.47 -25.72
C GLU A 371 -25.85 -13.71 -24.80
N ASP A 372 -25.07 -14.77 -25.06
CA ASP A 372 -25.01 -15.95 -24.20
C ASP A 372 -24.37 -15.64 -22.84
N GLY A 373 -23.27 -14.88 -22.82
CA GLY A 373 -22.61 -14.45 -21.57
C GLY A 373 -23.47 -13.47 -20.75
N ALA A 374 -24.38 -12.74 -21.39
CA ALA A 374 -25.30 -11.83 -20.72
C ALA A 374 -26.34 -12.56 -19.85
N ALA A 375 -26.69 -13.82 -20.17
CA ALA A 375 -27.62 -14.61 -19.37
C ALA A 375 -27.03 -15.01 -18.01
N SER A 376 -25.71 -15.09 -17.91
CA SER A 376 -24.96 -15.36 -16.67
C SER A 376 -24.50 -14.10 -15.93
N PHE A 377 -24.66 -12.91 -16.53
CA PHE A 377 -24.15 -11.67 -15.96
C PHE A 377 -25.02 -11.19 -14.80
N THR A 378 -24.40 -10.99 -13.64
CA THR A 378 -25.03 -10.37 -12.46
C THR A 378 -24.07 -9.37 -11.83
N THR A 379 -24.57 -8.32 -11.16
CA THR A 379 -23.67 -7.37 -10.46
C THR A 379 -22.82 -8.07 -9.39
N SER A 380 -23.34 -9.13 -8.77
CA SER A 380 -22.58 -9.97 -7.82
C SER A 380 -21.39 -10.71 -8.44
N THR A 381 -21.29 -10.80 -9.77
CA THR A 381 -20.13 -11.39 -10.46
C THR A 381 -19.04 -10.38 -10.81
N LEU A 382 -19.33 -9.09 -10.64
CA LEU A 382 -18.35 -8.02 -10.79
C LEU A 382 -17.76 -7.69 -9.41
N PRO A 383 -16.44 -7.76 -9.23
CA PRO A 383 -15.83 -7.21 -8.04
C PRO A 383 -15.97 -5.68 -8.00
N GLY A 384 -16.23 -5.13 -6.80
CA GLY A 384 -16.58 -3.73 -6.57
C GLY A 384 -18.09 -3.51 -6.49
N ASP A 385 -18.55 -2.53 -5.70
CA ASP A 385 -19.97 -2.23 -5.46
C ASP A 385 -20.60 -1.52 -6.68
N TRP A 386 -20.68 -2.26 -7.81
CA TRP A 386 -21.22 -1.77 -9.08
C TRP A 386 -22.73 -2.01 -9.20
N ASP A 387 -23.46 -0.94 -9.48
CA ASP A 387 -24.87 -0.96 -9.83
C ASP A 387 -25.04 -1.03 -11.35
N VAL A 388 -25.84 -1.97 -11.86
CA VAL A 388 -26.32 -1.92 -13.25
C VAL A 388 -27.44 -0.90 -13.35
N ILE A 389 -27.19 0.15 -14.12
CA ILE A 389 -28.11 1.27 -14.29
C ILE A 389 -28.84 1.27 -15.63
N GLY A 390 -28.47 0.37 -16.54
CA GLY A 390 -29.21 0.06 -17.75
C GLY A 390 -28.46 -0.93 -18.65
N ASN A 391 -29.06 -1.29 -19.78
CA ASN A 391 -28.43 -2.17 -20.76
C ASN A 391 -28.93 -1.88 -22.19
N GLY A 392 -28.22 -2.42 -23.17
CA GLY A 392 -28.58 -2.38 -24.59
C GLY A 392 -27.97 -3.56 -25.35
N SER A 393 -28.46 -3.81 -26.57
CA SER A 393 -27.93 -4.87 -27.44
C SER A 393 -27.67 -4.33 -28.84
N THR A 394 -26.51 -4.69 -29.42
CA THR A 394 -26.10 -4.34 -30.78
C THR A 394 -25.48 -5.55 -31.47
N GLY A 395 -26.22 -6.14 -32.42
CA GLY A 395 -25.81 -7.42 -33.03
C GLY A 395 -25.81 -8.55 -31.99
N ASP A 396 -24.70 -9.28 -31.89
CA ASP A 396 -24.51 -10.35 -30.90
C ASP A 396 -23.86 -9.86 -29.58
N VAL A 397 -23.66 -8.54 -29.45
CA VAL A 397 -23.04 -7.91 -28.27
C VAL A 397 -24.12 -7.28 -27.39
N ARG A 398 -24.07 -7.61 -26.11
CA ARG A 398 -24.88 -7.04 -25.03
C ARG A 398 -24.03 -6.11 -24.18
N THR A 399 -24.52 -4.91 -23.94
CA THR A 399 -23.86 -3.85 -23.16
C THR A 399 -24.62 -3.57 -21.88
N PHE A 400 -23.93 -3.53 -20.75
CA PHE A 400 -24.45 -3.10 -19.45
C PHE A 400 -23.82 -1.77 -19.06
N PHE A 401 -24.62 -0.82 -18.60
CA PHE A 401 -24.17 0.46 -18.07
C PHE A 401 -24.07 0.36 -16.56
N LEU A 402 -22.93 0.76 -16.01
CA LEU A 402 -22.59 0.53 -14.61
C LEU A 402 -22.27 1.86 -13.93
N THR A 403 -22.63 1.96 -12.65
CA THR A 403 -22.15 3.02 -11.77
C THR A 403 -21.54 2.45 -10.51
N ARG A 404 -20.49 3.10 -10.03
CA ARG A 404 -19.93 2.80 -8.72
C ARG A 404 -20.10 3.99 -7.81
N ARG A 405 -20.54 3.73 -6.58
CA ARG A 405 -20.74 4.78 -5.57
C ARG A 405 -19.49 4.88 -4.71
N SER A 406 -19.02 6.09 -4.48
CA SER A 406 -18.17 6.36 -3.33
C SER A 406 -19.07 6.49 -2.12
N ARG A 407 -18.82 5.65 -1.12
CA ARG A 407 -19.36 5.82 0.23
C ARG A 407 -18.29 6.60 0.98
N PRO A 408 -18.50 7.90 1.24
CA PRO A 408 -17.58 8.62 2.10
C PRO A 408 -17.61 8.01 3.49
N PHE A 409 -16.46 8.07 4.18
CA PHE A 409 -16.26 7.57 5.54
C PHE A 409 -17.43 7.95 6.42
N ALA A 410 -18.34 7.01 6.66
CA ALA A 410 -19.29 7.17 7.74
C ALA A 410 -18.46 6.95 8.99
N SER A 411 -18.09 8.03 9.68
CA SER A 411 -17.68 7.88 11.06
C SER A 411 -18.81 7.09 11.74
N LEU A 412 -18.49 5.89 12.25
CA LEU A 412 -19.37 5.07 13.08
C LEU A 412 -19.75 5.77 14.39
N THR A 413 -19.94 7.08 14.38
CA THR A 413 -20.63 7.81 15.43
C THR A 413 -22.14 7.56 15.30
N ASN A 414 -22.62 6.72 16.21
CA ASN A 414 -24.03 6.47 16.56
C ASN A 414 -24.77 5.37 15.78
N SER A 415 -24.37 4.11 15.99
CA SER A 415 -25.37 3.07 16.23
C SER A 415 -25.64 2.94 17.74
N THR A 416 -26.37 3.90 18.31
CA THR A 416 -27.10 3.65 19.57
C THR A 416 -28.30 2.75 19.26
N GLY A 417 -28.02 1.53 18.81
CA GLY A 417 -28.97 0.43 18.79
C GLY A 417 -28.99 -0.17 20.19
N THR A 418 -30.12 -0.07 20.88
CA THR A 418 -30.33 -0.72 22.17
C THR A 418 -30.29 -2.24 22.00
N GLY A 419 -29.10 -2.83 22.12
CA GLY A 419 -28.83 -4.25 22.22
C GLY A 419 -27.44 -4.43 22.81
N SER A 420 -27.35 -5.08 23.98
CA SER A 420 -26.14 -5.35 24.81
C SER A 420 -24.81 -4.78 24.30
N THR A 421 -24.37 -3.68 24.90
CA THR A 421 -23.01 -3.12 24.77
C THR A 421 -21.97 -4.12 25.29
N VAL A 422 -21.42 -4.93 24.40
CA VAL A 422 -20.04 -5.43 24.49
C VAL A 422 -19.19 -4.31 23.87
N SER A 423 -18.20 -3.77 24.58
CA SER A 423 -17.38 -2.67 24.02
C SER A 423 -16.61 -3.19 22.81
N MET A 424 -16.83 -2.60 21.64
CA MET A 424 -16.13 -2.94 20.40
C MET A 424 -14.60 -2.85 20.57
N ASP A 425 -14.11 -1.96 21.45
CA ASP A 425 -12.70 -1.81 21.83
C ASP A 425 -12.02 -3.13 22.22
N ASN A 426 -12.74 -4.06 22.86
CA ASN A 426 -12.16 -5.32 23.31
C ASN A 426 -12.02 -6.38 22.21
N GLU A 427 -12.79 -6.26 21.12
CA GLU A 427 -12.78 -7.20 19.99
C GLU A 427 -11.80 -6.77 18.89
N VAL A 428 -11.32 -5.53 18.89
CA VAL A 428 -10.48 -4.98 17.81
C VAL A 428 -9.09 -4.54 18.29
N SER A 429 -8.98 -4.02 19.51
CA SER A 429 -7.74 -3.40 19.98
C SER A 429 -7.20 -4.06 21.25
N SER A 430 -5.89 -4.00 21.41
CA SER A 430 -5.21 -4.30 22.67
C SER A 430 -3.93 -3.49 22.77
N SER A 431 -3.26 -3.55 23.93
CA SER A 431 -2.03 -2.78 24.15
C SER A 431 -0.94 -3.57 24.85
N VAL A 432 0.30 -3.28 24.51
CA VAL A 432 1.53 -3.74 25.18
C VAL A 432 2.41 -2.54 25.52
N GLU A 433 3.20 -2.64 26.59
CA GLU A 433 4.07 -1.53 27.01
C GLU A 433 5.42 -1.58 26.26
N ALA A 434 5.91 -0.43 25.80
CA ALA A 434 7.29 -0.29 25.33
C ALA A 434 8.29 -0.46 26.48
N VAL A 435 9.56 -0.70 26.15
CA VAL A 435 10.65 -0.77 27.13
C VAL A 435 11.35 0.57 27.23
N ALA A 436 11.32 1.18 28.42
CA ALA A 436 12.09 2.39 28.70
C ALA A 436 13.55 2.06 29.04
N SER A 437 14.48 2.83 28.48
CA SER A 437 15.89 2.75 28.86
C SER A 437 16.09 3.20 30.31
N SER A 438 17.15 2.70 30.96
CA SER A 438 17.46 3.03 32.37
C SER A 438 17.69 4.53 32.63
N SER A 439 17.96 5.33 31.60
CA SER A 439 18.12 6.79 31.69
C SER A 439 16.86 7.57 31.34
N THR A 440 15.76 6.91 30.94
CA THR A 440 14.49 7.51 30.48
C THR A 440 14.59 8.40 29.23
N ASP A 441 15.67 8.27 28.46
CA ASP A 441 15.89 9.09 27.25
C ASP A 441 15.45 8.38 25.96
N GLU A 442 15.01 7.13 26.04
CA GLU A 442 14.71 6.28 24.89
C GLU A 442 13.63 5.24 25.27
N LEU A 443 12.65 5.05 24.39
CA LEU A 443 11.81 3.84 24.35
C LEU A 443 12.29 2.92 23.24
N SER A 444 12.24 1.61 23.48
CA SER A 444 12.48 0.58 22.48
C SER A 444 11.39 -0.47 22.51
N PHE A 445 11.14 -1.09 21.36
CA PHE A 445 10.23 -2.24 21.24
C PHE A 445 10.74 -3.18 20.16
N ARG A 446 10.95 -4.46 20.50
CA ARG A 446 11.43 -5.50 19.57
C ARG A 446 10.37 -6.53 19.27
N VAL A 447 10.14 -6.75 17.98
CA VAL A 447 9.23 -7.77 17.45
C VAL A 447 10.03 -8.86 16.76
N LEU A 448 9.86 -10.10 17.17
CA LEU A 448 10.36 -11.27 16.44
C LEU A 448 9.25 -11.80 15.53
N GLN A 449 9.47 -11.71 14.22
CA GLN A 449 8.59 -12.28 13.20
C GLN A 449 8.97 -13.74 12.94
N ILE A 450 7.98 -14.62 13.01
CA ILE A 450 8.10 -16.04 12.71
C ILE A 450 7.17 -16.37 11.53
N ALA A 451 7.74 -16.64 10.36
CA ALA A 451 7.00 -16.97 9.14
C ALA A 451 7.17 -18.45 8.76
N ASP A 452 6.13 -19.04 8.18
CA ASP A 452 6.19 -20.33 7.48
C ASP A 452 6.74 -21.48 8.36
N LEU A 453 6.10 -21.69 9.50
CA LEU A 453 6.44 -22.76 10.44
C LEU A 453 6.04 -24.14 9.90
N HIS A 454 4.81 -24.25 9.40
CA HIS A 454 4.18 -25.49 8.93
C HIS A 454 4.26 -26.65 9.94
N ILE A 455 3.96 -26.40 11.22
CA ILE A 455 3.97 -27.46 12.23
C ILE A 455 2.84 -28.47 11.95
N SER A 456 3.21 -29.73 11.81
CA SER A 456 2.29 -30.85 11.56
C SER A 456 1.86 -31.57 12.84
N GLY A 457 2.61 -31.39 13.93
CA GLY A 457 2.37 -32.03 15.23
C GLY A 457 3.05 -33.40 15.34
N ASP A 458 3.70 -33.87 14.28
CA ASP A 458 4.58 -35.03 14.29
C ASP A 458 6.02 -34.56 14.53
N PRO A 459 6.57 -34.69 15.75
CA PRO A 459 7.92 -34.23 16.07
C PRO A 459 9.02 -34.91 15.23
N ASP A 460 8.71 -36.10 14.71
CA ASP A 460 9.62 -36.95 13.94
C ASP A 460 9.42 -36.78 12.43
N HIS A 461 8.56 -35.85 12.00
CA HIS A 461 8.37 -35.59 10.57
C HIS A 461 9.71 -35.21 9.93
N PRO A 462 10.18 -35.91 8.88
CA PRO A 462 11.46 -35.61 8.26
C PRO A 462 11.42 -34.23 7.62
N CYS A 463 12.56 -33.54 7.63
CA CYS A 463 12.68 -32.26 6.95
C CYS A 463 12.51 -32.40 5.43
N ALA A 464 11.74 -31.50 4.81
CA ALA A 464 11.62 -31.43 3.35
C ALA A 464 12.97 -31.12 2.69
N ASP A 465 13.68 -30.12 3.24
CA ASP A 465 14.97 -29.64 2.76
C ASP A 465 15.92 -29.48 3.95
N SER A 466 16.65 -30.55 4.27
CA SER A 466 17.57 -30.58 5.41
C SER A 466 18.79 -29.68 5.16
N PRO A 467 19.22 -28.88 6.15
CA PRO A 467 20.51 -28.20 6.08
C PRO A 467 21.65 -29.23 6.08
N ASP A 468 22.78 -28.86 5.47
CA ASP A 468 23.98 -29.71 5.38
C ASP A 468 24.55 -30.09 6.75
N THR A 469 24.41 -29.18 7.73
CA THR A 469 24.87 -29.40 9.10
C THR A 469 23.86 -28.83 10.10
N ILE A 470 23.67 -29.56 11.20
CA ILE A 470 22.86 -29.11 12.34
C ILE A 470 23.77 -29.08 13.56
N ARG A 471 23.69 -27.99 14.33
CA ARG A 471 24.49 -27.81 15.55
C ARG A 471 24.09 -28.84 16.61
N ASP A 472 25.07 -29.43 17.29
CA ASP A 472 24.84 -30.46 18.32
C ASP A 472 23.88 -29.98 19.43
N SER A 473 23.90 -28.69 19.78
CA SER A 473 22.99 -28.09 20.76
C SER A 473 21.53 -28.14 20.31
N ILE A 474 21.27 -27.91 19.03
CA ILE A 474 19.94 -27.97 18.44
C ILE A 474 19.46 -29.42 18.33
N LEU A 475 20.33 -30.36 17.97
CA LEU A 475 19.97 -31.79 17.94
C LEU A 475 19.58 -32.31 19.33
N ALA A 476 20.33 -31.93 20.36
CA ALA A 476 20.01 -32.28 21.75
C ALA A 476 18.64 -31.71 22.17
N ALA A 477 18.42 -30.41 21.95
CA ALA A 477 17.14 -29.76 22.27
C ALA A 477 15.97 -30.37 21.49
N ALA A 478 16.14 -30.65 20.20
CA ALA A 478 15.14 -31.29 19.36
C ALA A 478 14.77 -32.70 19.88
N SER A 479 15.72 -33.45 20.45
CA SER A 479 15.43 -34.76 21.05
C SER A 479 14.55 -34.66 22.30
N GLU A 480 14.82 -33.67 23.17
CA GLU A 480 13.98 -33.40 24.34
C GLU A 480 12.57 -32.96 23.92
N ILE A 481 12.50 -32.02 22.97
CA ILE A 481 11.23 -31.51 22.44
C ILE A 481 10.42 -32.61 21.77
N ALA A 482 11.05 -33.48 20.98
CA ALA A 482 10.37 -34.58 20.33
C ALA A 482 9.77 -35.56 21.35
N GLN A 483 10.47 -35.87 22.44
CA GLN A 483 9.91 -36.67 23.51
C GLN A 483 8.68 -35.98 24.13
N GLN A 484 8.78 -34.69 24.45
CA GLN A 484 7.68 -33.93 25.04
C GLN A 484 6.44 -33.95 24.14
N MET A 485 6.60 -33.70 22.84
CA MET A 485 5.49 -33.72 21.87
C MET A 485 4.84 -35.12 21.76
N ARG A 486 5.64 -36.20 21.81
CA ARG A 486 5.09 -37.57 21.84
C ARG A 486 4.27 -37.82 23.11
N GLU A 487 4.73 -37.33 24.26
CA GLU A 487 4.00 -37.45 25.54
C GLU A 487 2.68 -36.66 25.51
N ASP A 488 2.71 -35.41 25.02
CA ASP A 488 1.53 -34.55 24.87
C ASP A 488 0.52 -35.13 23.86
N GLY A 489 1.02 -35.78 22.80
CA GLY A 489 0.22 -36.53 21.82
C GLY A 489 -0.28 -37.91 22.31
N ASN A 490 -0.05 -38.26 23.57
CA ASN A 490 -0.43 -39.56 24.16
C ASN A 490 0.20 -40.78 23.45
N SER A 491 1.41 -40.61 22.91
CA SER A 491 2.20 -41.67 22.26
C SER A 491 3.12 -42.36 23.27
N THR A 492 3.04 -43.69 23.34
CA THR A 492 3.88 -44.51 24.23
C THR A 492 5.19 -44.90 23.52
N SER A 493 6.16 -43.97 23.43
CA SER A 493 7.51 -44.29 22.94
C SER A 493 8.56 -44.06 24.03
N SER A 494 9.47 -45.02 24.20
CA SER A 494 10.47 -45.04 25.28
C SER A 494 11.89 -44.72 24.79
N THR A 495 12.09 -43.58 24.15
CA THR A 495 13.44 -43.07 23.88
C THR A 495 13.87 -42.14 25.01
N VAL A 496 15.14 -42.21 25.40
CA VAL A 496 15.72 -41.36 26.46
C VAL A 496 16.08 -40.01 25.83
N ALA A 497 15.39 -38.94 26.23
CA ALA A 497 15.62 -37.57 25.76
C ALA A 497 17.06 -37.07 25.98
N GLY A 498 17.51 -36.21 25.06
CA GLY A 498 18.68 -35.34 25.25
C GLY A 498 20.05 -36.02 25.05
N GLU A 499 20.08 -37.29 24.66
CA GLU A 499 21.32 -38.05 24.42
C GLU A 499 21.39 -38.64 23.01
N GLU A 500 22.61 -38.92 22.50
CA GLU A 500 22.86 -39.54 21.18
C GLU A 500 22.18 -40.93 20.98
N ASN A 501 21.54 -41.48 22.01
CA ASN A 501 20.84 -42.77 21.98
C ASN A 501 19.43 -42.68 21.36
N ASP A 502 18.90 -41.48 21.11
CA ASP A 502 17.69 -41.30 20.29
C ASP A 502 17.97 -41.79 18.85
N PRO A 503 17.20 -42.75 18.31
CA PRO A 503 17.40 -43.26 16.95
C PRO A 503 17.30 -42.18 15.87
N MET A 504 16.66 -41.05 16.16
CA MET A 504 16.52 -39.90 15.26
C MET A 504 17.39 -38.72 15.67
N TYR A 505 18.35 -38.91 16.59
CA TYR A 505 19.17 -37.82 17.13
C TYR A 505 19.92 -37.02 16.05
N ARG A 506 20.40 -37.69 15.00
CA ARG A 506 21.18 -37.07 13.91
C ARG A 506 20.34 -36.76 12.67
N GLU A 507 19.04 -37.03 12.72
CA GLU A 507 18.13 -36.81 11.58
C GLU A 507 17.53 -35.41 11.68
N CYS A 508 17.39 -34.74 10.54
CA CYS A 508 16.61 -33.51 10.47
C CYS A 508 15.12 -33.87 10.54
N ARG A 509 14.43 -33.30 11.53
CA ARG A 509 13.00 -33.49 11.77
C ARG A 509 12.31 -32.23 12.27
N GLU A 510 10.97 -32.23 12.29
CA GLU A 510 10.15 -31.09 12.73
C GLU A 510 10.57 -30.52 14.09
N ALA A 511 10.94 -31.37 15.06
CA ALA A 511 11.41 -30.91 16.38
C ALA A 511 12.64 -29.98 16.32
N VAL A 512 13.43 -30.03 15.24
CA VAL A 512 14.55 -29.10 14.98
C VAL A 512 14.03 -27.68 14.73
N THR A 513 12.88 -27.52 14.05
CA THR A 513 12.21 -26.22 13.86
C THR A 513 11.86 -25.60 15.20
N ILE A 514 11.31 -26.39 16.11
CA ILE A 514 10.85 -25.91 17.42
C ILE A 514 12.06 -25.59 18.32
N ALA A 515 13.11 -26.40 18.27
CA ALA A 515 14.38 -26.11 18.94
C ALA A 515 14.98 -24.78 18.45
N PHE A 516 14.92 -24.53 17.13
CA PHE A 516 15.37 -23.27 16.56
C PHE A 516 14.52 -22.08 17.01
N LEU A 517 13.19 -22.22 17.01
CA LEU A 517 12.28 -21.22 17.56
C LEU A 517 12.60 -20.91 19.02
N ASP A 518 12.78 -21.93 19.86
CA ASP A 518 13.15 -21.77 21.27
C ASP A 518 14.47 -21.00 21.43
N GLU A 519 15.48 -21.31 20.61
CA GLU A 519 16.76 -20.60 20.64
C GLU A 519 16.63 -19.13 20.20
N LEU A 520 15.84 -18.83 19.17
CA LEU A 520 15.58 -17.46 18.74
C LEU A 520 14.90 -16.63 19.83
N LEU A 521 13.90 -17.20 20.51
CA LEU A 521 13.23 -16.55 21.64
C LEU A 521 14.21 -16.24 22.78
N ASP A 522 15.15 -17.15 23.05
CA ASP A 522 16.13 -17.02 24.13
C ASP A 522 17.26 -16.02 23.78
N ILE A 523 17.69 -15.96 22.51
CA ILE A 523 18.72 -15.03 22.02
C ILE A 523 18.16 -13.61 21.92
N GLU A 524 17.01 -13.42 21.28
CA GLU A 524 16.47 -12.09 21.01
C GLU A 524 15.80 -11.46 22.22
N GLN A 525 15.19 -12.29 23.09
CA GLN A 525 14.33 -11.85 24.19
C GLN A 525 13.36 -10.76 23.71
N PRO A 526 12.53 -11.08 22.70
CA PRO A 526 11.69 -10.08 22.07
C PRO A 526 10.62 -9.57 23.05
N ASP A 527 10.23 -8.31 22.88
CA ASP A 527 9.11 -7.71 23.61
C ASP A 527 7.77 -8.24 23.10
N PHE A 528 7.76 -8.70 21.84
CA PHE A 528 6.58 -9.23 21.17
C PHE A 528 6.94 -10.25 20.08
N VAL A 529 6.09 -11.26 19.88
CA VAL A 529 6.24 -12.24 18.79
C VAL A 529 5.05 -12.18 17.85
N VAL A 530 5.31 -12.14 16.54
CA VAL A 530 4.27 -12.23 15.52
C VAL A 530 4.49 -13.49 14.68
N PHE A 531 3.50 -14.36 14.67
CA PHE A 531 3.48 -15.48 13.72
C PHE A 531 2.74 -15.08 12.44
N THR A 532 3.44 -15.01 11.31
CA THR A 532 2.93 -14.40 10.07
C THR A 532 2.34 -15.40 9.09
N GLY A 533 1.53 -16.32 9.59
CA GLY A 533 0.78 -17.30 8.79
C GLY A 533 1.57 -18.57 8.45
N ASP A 534 0.82 -19.56 7.98
CA ASP A 534 1.27 -20.94 7.80
C ASP A 534 1.97 -21.47 9.07
N ASN A 535 1.28 -21.25 10.18
CA ASN A 535 1.73 -21.63 11.50
C ASN A 535 1.70 -23.16 11.66
N VAL A 536 0.70 -23.78 11.03
CA VAL A 536 0.45 -25.21 11.05
C VAL A 536 0.14 -25.72 9.65
N GLN A 537 0.45 -27.00 9.38
CA GLN A 537 0.18 -27.60 8.07
C GLN A 537 -0.46 -28.97 8.18
N GLN A 538 -1.44 -29.19 7.29
CA GLN A 538 -2.09 -30.45 6.90
C GLN A 538 -1.92 -31.66 7.82
N HIS A 539 -2.94 -31.86 8.66
CA HIS A 539 -3.48 -33.18 9.00
C HIS A 539 -5.00 -33.06 8.98
N GLN A 540 -5.74 -33.92 8.26
CA GLN A 540 -7.22 -33.98 8.32
C GLN A 540 -7.74 -34.54 9.67
N ASP A 541 -6.97 -34.34 10.74
CA ASP A 541 -7.28 -34.71 12.10
C ASP A 541 -7.29 -33.44 12.96
N PRO A 542 -8.48 -32.95 13.36
CA PRO A 542 -8.63 -31.81 14.25
C PRO A 542 -7.87 -31.95 15.58
N GLY A 543 -7.61 -33.18 16.05
CA GLY A 543 -6.82 -33.43 17.26
C GLY A 543 -5.34 -33.10 17.06
N MET A 544 -4.75 -33.57 15.96
CA MET A 544 -3.38 -33.25 15.59
C MET A 544 -3.22 -31.77 15.27
N HIS A 545 -4.19 -31.17 14.57
CA HIS A 545 -4.17 -29.74 14.28
C HIS A 545 -4.15 -28.90 15.58
N LYS A 546 -4.97 -29.26 16.58
CA LYS A 546 -4.92 -28.64 17.94
C LYS A 546 -3.57 -28.83 18.62
N LEU A 547 -2.95 -30.01 18.48
CA LEU A 547 -1.62 -30.27 19.03
C LEU A 547 -0.55 -29.37 18.37
N SER A 548 -0.57 -29.25 17.04
CA SER A 548 0.32 -28.37 16.28
C SER A 548 0.21 -26.92 16.72
N MET A 549 -1.02 -26.41 16.86
CA MET A 549 -1.25 -25.05 17.33
C MET A 549 -0.71 -24.85 18.75
N ASN A 550 -1.04 -25.76 19.67
CA ASN A 550 -0.56 -25.66 21.04
C ASN A 550 0.97 -25.74 21.15
N THR A 551 1.64 -26.40 20.18
CA THR A 551 3.09 -26.59 20.19
C THR A 551 3.85 -25.26 20.09
N PHE A 552 3.52 -24.40 19.14
CA PHE A 552 4.19 -23.09 19.00
C PHE A 552 3.68 -22.07 20.03
N ILE A 553 2.37 -22.08 20.33
CA ILE A 553 1.74 -21.21 21.34
C ILE A 553 2.39 -21.42 22.71
N ALA A 554 2.68 -22.66 23.10
CA ALA A 554 3.30 -22.96 24.38
C ALA A 554 4.71 -22.34 24.52
N ARG A 555 5.44 -22.13 23.42
CA ARG A 555 6.81 -21.58 23.46
C ARG A 555 6.84 -20.13 23.89
N VAL A 556 5.86 -19.35 23.45
CA VAL A 556 5.71 -17.93 23.80
C VAL A 556 4.97 -17.74 25.14
N GLU A 557 3.91 -18.53 25.38
CA GLU A 557 3.13 -18.45 26.63
C GLU A 557 3.95 -18.85 27.86
N SER A 558 4.75 -19.94 27.77
CA SER A 558 5.60 -20.37 28.89
C SER A 558 6.70 -19.36 29.23
N ARG A 559 7.16 -18.60 28.22
CA ARG A 559 8.13 -17.51 28.38
C ARG A 559 7.50 -16.18 28.77
N ARG A 560 6.16 -16.09 28.82
CA ARG A 560 5.41 -14.88 29.14
C ARG A 560 5.68 -13.74 28.17
N ILE A 561 5.92 -14.09 26.91
CA ILE A 561 6.18 -13.14 25.83
C ILE A 561 4.83 -12.82 25.19
N PRO A 562 4.39 -11.55 25.17
CA PRO A 562 3.23 -11.11 24.40
C PRO A 562 3.35 -11.52 22.92
N TRP A 563 2.26 -12.00 22.33
CA TRP A 563 2.29 -12.50 20.96
C TRP A 563 0.96 -12.34 20.23
N CYS A 564 1.02 -12.41 18.90
CA CYS A 564 -0.15 -12.56 18.05
C CYS A 564 0.16 -13.40 16.81
N ALA A 565 -0.86 -13.63 15.98
CA ALA A 565 -0.73 -14.39 14.74
C ALA A 565 -1.72 -13.90 13.68
N VAL A 566 -1.32 -14.01 12.42
CA VAL A 566 -2.22 -13.98 11.25
C VAL A 566 -2.29 -15.37 10.63
N TYR A 567 -3.32 -15.61 9.82
CA TYR A 567 -3.49 -16.87 9.10
C TYR A 567 -2.70 -16.86 7.80
N GLY A 568 -2.20 -18.03 7.43
CA GLY A 568 -1.76 -18.34 6.08
C GLY A 568 -2.74 -19.26 5.34
N ASN A 569 -2.39 -19.60 4.10
CA ASN A 569 -3.25 -20.40 3.25
C ASN A 569 -3.37 -21.85 3.73
N HIS A 570 -2.36 -22.39 4.42
CA HIS A 570 -2.36 -23.77 4.92
C HIS A 570 -3.05 -23.96 6.27
N ASP A 571 -3.18 -22.89 7.07
CA ASP A 571 -3.61 -22.98 8.46
C ASP A 571 -4.98 -23.66 8.60
N ALA A 572 -5.96 -23.32 7.77
CA ALA A 572 -7.32 -23.87 7.86
C ALA A 572 -7.52 -25.22 7.13
N GLU A 573 -6.45 -25.86 6.62
CA GLU A 573 -6.56 -27.12 5.88
C GLU A 573 -6.73 -28.36 6.78
N GLY A 574 -6.41 -28.25 8.07
CA GLY A 574 -6.40 -29.36 9.02
C GLY A 574 -7.75 -29.70 9.67
N GLY A 575 -8.87 -29.32 9.05
CA GLY A 575 -10.22 -29.63 9.54
C GLY A 575 -10.72 -28.79 10.72
N LEU A 576 -10.01 -27.72 11.09
CA LEU A 576 -10.52 -26.65 11.96
C LEU A 576 -10.82 -25.43 11.10
N SER A 577 -11.88 -24.69 11.41
CA SER A 577 -12.10 -23.40 10.77
C SER A 577 -11.15 -22.34 11.35
N ARG A 578 -10.98 -21.21 10.66
CA ARG A 578 -10.22 -20.07 11.19
C ARG A 578 -10.79 -19.60 12.53
N GLU A 579 -12.11 -19.61 12.71
CA GLU A 579 -12.76 -19.25 13.98
C GLU A 579 -12.45 -20.23 15.12
N ASP A 580 -12.45 -21.54 14.82
CA ASP A 580 -12.04 -22.56 15.80
C ASP A 580 -10.58 -22.37 16.21
N MET A 581 -9.71 -22.06 15.25
CA MET A 581 -8.29 -21.76 15.48
C MET A 581 -8.13 -20.49 16.32
N LEU A 582 -8.89 -19.44 16.02
CA LEU A 582 -8.87 -18.19 16.78
C LEU A 582 -9.25 -18.42 18.25
N GLU A 583 -10.27 -19.24 18.50
CA GLU A 583 -10.67 -19.59 19.86
C GLU A 583 -9.51 -20.27 20.62
N LEU A 584 -8.74 -21.14 19.97
CA LEU A 584 -7.57 -21.79 20.57
C LEU A 584 -6.43 -20.80 20.89
N MET A 585 -6.29 -19.75 20.09
CA MET A 585 -5.29 -18.71 20.29
C MET A 585 -5.66 -17.73 21.41
N ILE A 586 -6.94 -17.62 21.77
CA ILE A 586 -7.42 -16.69 22.81
C ILE A 586 -7.71 -17.42 24.13
N GLN A 587 -8.36 -18.58 24.07
CA GLN A 587 -8.93 -19.22 25.26
C GLN A 587 -7.84 -19.71 26.21
N GLY A 588 -7.78 -19.11 27.40
CA GLY A 588 -6.84 -19.47 28.45
C GLY A 588 -5.39 -19.05 28.18
N LYS A 589 -5.15 -18.20 27.17
CA LYS A 589 -3.83 -17.65 26.83
C LYS A 589 -3.69 -16.27 27.45
N GLN A 590 -2.67 -16.08 28.29
CA GLN A 590 -2.51 -14.83 29.06
C GLN A 590 -1.75 -13.76 28.32
N TYR A 591 -0.92 -14.16 27.36
CA TYR A 591 -0.02 -13.28 26.61
C TYR A 591 -0.44 -13.18 25.14
N SER A 592 -1.57 -13.76 24.77
CA SER A 592 -2.14 -13.62 23.43
C SER A 592 -2.83 -12.26 23.26
N HIS A 593 -2.46 -11.59 22.18
CA HIS A 593 -3.06 -10.36 21.69
C HIS A 593 -3.86 -10.59 20.40
N VAL A 594 -4.09 -11.84 19.99
CA VAL A 594 -5.00 -12.18 18.90
C VAL A 594 -6.42 -11.73 19.27
N LYS A 595 -7.12 -11.12 18.31
CA LYS A 595 -8.49 -10.65 18.47
C LYS A 595 -9.36 -11.17 17.34
N TYR A 596 -10.67 -11.28 17.58
CA TYR A 596 -11.63 -11.66 16.54
C TYR A 596 -11.67 -10.62 15.40
N GLY A 597 -11.60 -9.33 15.75
CA GLY A 597 -11.92 -8.25 14.81
C GLY A 597 -13.43 -8.08 14.61
N PRO A 598 -13.84 -7.12 13.76
CA PRO A 598 -15.24 -6.96 13.37
C PRO A 598 -15.75 -8.21 12.66
N ARG A 599 -17.00 -8.61 12.96
CA ARG A 599 -17.61 -9.85 12.42
C ARG A 599 -18.41 -9.63 11.14
N ASP A 600 -18.56 -8.37 10.76
CA ASP A 600 -19.30 -7.89 9.60
C ASP A 600 -18.39 -7.53 8.42
N ILE A 601 -17.07 -7.79 8.55
CA ILE A 601 -16.09 -7.69 7.47
C ILE A 601 -15.53 -9.06 7.12
N ASP A 602 -14.86 -9.15 5.96
CA ASP A 602 -14.29 -10.39 5.47
C ASP A 602 -13.06 -10.83 6.27
N GLY A 603 -12.82 -12.15 6.27
CA GLY A 603 -11.69 -12.77 6.96
C GLY A 603 -11.90 -12.86 8.47
N VAL A 604 -10.95 -13.48 9.14
CA VAL A 604 -11.01 -13.71 10.60
C VAL A 604 -9.73 -13.17 11.22
N GLY A 605 -9.84 -12.36 12.27
CA GLY A 605 -8.66 -11.81 12.95
C GLY A 605 -8.08 -10.57 12.28
N ASN A 606 -8.94 -9.59 12.00
CA ASN A 606 -8.54 -8.23 11.59
C ASN A 606 -8.50 -7.31 12.82
N TYR A 607 -7.31 -6.91 13.26
CA TYR A 607 -7.16 -6.19 14.54
C TYR A 607 -5.89 -5.35 14.63
N GLU A 608 -5.76 -4.60 15.73
CA GLU A 608 -4.57 -3.82 16.05
C GLU A 608 -4.00 -4.16 17.44
N VAL A 609 -2.71 -3.91 17.59
CA VAL A 609 -2.01 -3.90 18.87
C VAL A 609 -1.24 -2.58 18.99
N ASN A 610 -1.61 -1.80 20.01
CA ASN A 610 -0.98 -0.54 20.33
C ASN A 610 0.22 -0.77 21.26
N VAL A 611 1.36 -0.18 20.93
CA VAL A 611 2.48 -0.08 21.86
C VAL A 611 2.37 1.24 22.60
N VAL A 612 2.31 1.17 23.92
CA VAL A 612 2.05 2.33 24.78
C VAL A 612 3.25 2.68 25.64
N ALA A 613 3.35 3.96 25.99
CA ALA A 613 4.37 4.48 26.89
C ALA A 613 4.26 3.84 28.30
N PRO A 614 5.34 3.22 28.82
CA PRO A 614 5.33 2.58 30.15
C PRO A 614 5.33 3.61 31.29
N ALA A 615 5.73 4.85 31.02
CA ALA A 615 5.84 5.95 31.98
C ALA A 615 5.70 7.31 31.25
N ASN A 616 5.44 8.38 32.00
CA ASN A 616 5.44 9.73 31.45
C ASN A 616 6.84 10.12 30.93
N GLY A 617 6.93 10.78 29.78
CA GLY A 617 8.19 11.23 29.19
C GLY A 617 7.99 12.13 27.97
N PRO A 618 9.05 12.35 27.17
CA PRO A 618 8.98 13.10 25.90
C PRO A 618 7.97 12.53 24.88
N TRP A 619 7.64 11.25 25.01
CA TRP A 619 6.65 10.52 24.22
C TRP A 619 5.20 10.65 24.72
N GLY A 620 4.95 11.48 25.74
CA GLY A 620 3.62 11.70 26.32
C GLY A 620 3.42 11.07 27.70
N GLU A 621 2.16 10.95 28.12
CA GLU A 621 1.79 10.36 29.40
C GLU A 621 1.88 8.84 29.35
N ARG A 622 2.00 8.21 30.52
CA ARG A 622 1.91 6.76 30.64
C ARG A 622 0.59 6.28 30.03
N GLY A 623 0.68 5.29 29.15
CA GLY A 623 -0.47 4.72 28.44
C GLY A 623 -0.78 5.41 27.10
N SER A 624 -0.10 6.50 26.74
CA SER A 624 -0.19 7.07 25.39
C SER A 624 0.38 6.07 24.36
N THR A 625 -0.33 5.86 23.26
CA THR A 625 0.20 5.08 22.13
C THR A 625 1.40 5.78 21.52
N VAL A 626 2.44 5.01 21.18
CA VAL A 626 3.69 5.51 20.60
C VAL A 626 4.10 4.77 19.32
N PHE A 627 3.55 3.58 19.10
CA PHE A 627 3.74 2.76 17.90
C PHE A 627 2.53 1.82 17.73
N ARG A 628 2.16 1.47 16.49
CA ARG A 628 1.01 0.58 16.21
C ARG A 628 1.40 -0.60 15.34
N MET A 629 0.71 -1.72 15.52
CA MET A 629 0.81 -2.90 14.67
C MET A 629 -0.60 -3.31 14.22
N TYR A 630 -0.81 -3.43 12.91
CA TYR A 630 -2.05 -3.89 12.30
C TYR A 630 -1.91 -5.33 11.78
N PHE A 631 -2.99 -6.10 11.84
CA PHE A 631 -3.03 -7.51 11.47
C PHE A 631 -4.25 -7.76 10.58
N LEU A 632 -4.04 -8.34 9.40
CA LEU A 632 -5.10 -8.66 8.45
C LEU A 632 -5.03 -10.13 8.01
N ASP A 633 -6.20 -10.75 7.85
CA ASP A 633 -6.32 -12.08 7.24
C ASP A 633 -6.22 -11.95 5.71
N SER A 634 -5.17 -12.52 5.12
CA SER A 634 -4.99 -12.55 3.67
C SER A 634 -5.73 -13.70 2.99
N HIS A 635 -6.51 -14.49 3.74
CA HIS A 635 -7.28 -15.65 3.26
C HIS A 635 -6.41 -16.83 2.83
N ALA A 636 -6.85 -17.62 1.87
CA ALA A 636 -6.18 -18.82 1.37
C ALA A 636 -6.22 -18.89 -0.17
N LEU A 637 -6.79 -19.95 -0.73
CA LEU A 637 -7.05 -20.09 -2.16
C LEU A 637 -8.39 -19.45 -2.52
N ILE A 638 -8.53 -19.04 -3.77
CA ILE A 638 -9.76 -18.43 -4.28
C ILE A 638 -10.92 -19.41 -4.22
N ASP A 639 -12.01 -19.02 -3.57
CA ASP A 639 -13.28 -19.73 -3.64
C ASP A 639 -14.02 -19.38 -4.93
N THR A 640 -13.85 -20.21 -5.96
CA THR A 640 -14.52 -20.06 -7.26
C THR A 640 -16.04 -20.22 -7.20
N ALA A 641 -16.61 -20.73 -6.09
CA ALA A 641 -18.05 -20.70 -5.88
C ALA A 641 -18.54 -19.29 -5.50
N VAL A 642 -17.71 -18.51 -4.81
CA VAL A 642 -17.96 -17.09 -4.48
C VAL A 642 -17.61 -16.20 -5.66
N TYR A 643 -16.51 -16.49 -6.37
CA TYR A 643 -16.00 -15.69 -7.48
C TYR A 643 -15.93 -16.50 -8.80
N PRO A 644 -17.06 -16.81 -9.43
CA PRO A 644 -17.12 -17.70 -10.60
C PRO A 644 -16.49 -17.10 -11.87
N SER A 645 -16.19 -15.79 -11.88
CA SER A 645 -15.47 -15.10 -12.95
C SER A 645 -13.96 -15.35 -12.91
N ILE A 646 -13.44 -15.91 -11.82
CA ILE A 646 -12.04 -16.29 -11.65
C ILE A 646 -11.93 -17.78 -11.94
N ASN A 647 -11.30 -18.13 -13.07
CA ASN A 647 -11.25 -19.51 -13.57
C ASN A 647 -10.05 -20.32 -13.06
N ASP A 648 -9.34 -19.85 -12.03
CA ASP A 648 -8.24 -20.58 -11.40
C ASP A 648 -8.49 -20.73 -9.89
N ALA A 649 -8.94 -21.91 -9.48
CA ALA A 649 -9.11 -22.26 -8.06
C ALA A 649 -7.78 -22.57 -7.35
N GLY A 650 -6.67 -22.62 -8.10
CA GLY A 650 -5.32 -22.79 -7.55
C GLY A 650 -4.63 -21.48 -7.22
N ASP A 651 -5.20 -20.34 -7.63
CA ASP A 651 -4.67 -19.01 -7.33
C ASP A 651 -5.00 -18.58 -5.89
N TYR A 652 -4.20 -17.63 -5.40
CA TYR A 652 -4.31 -17.10 -4.05
C TYR A 652 -5.34 -15.98 -3.96
N ASP A 653 -6.14 -16.07 -2.90
CA ASP A 653 -7.13 -15.06 -2.54
C ASP A 653 -6.46 -13.77 -2.04
N TRP A 654 -7.25 -12.72 -1.79
CA TRP A 654 -6.77 -11.38 -1.49
C TRP A 654 -7.45 -10.76 -0.27
N ILE A 655 -6.76 -9.79 0.35
CA ILE A 655 -7.33 -8.93 1.39
C ILE A 655 -8.48 -8.12 0.77
N LYS A 656 -9.68 -8.28 1.32
CA LYS A 656 -10.91 -7.73 0.76
C LYS A 656 -11.03 -6.26 1.08
N GLU A 657 -11.91 -5.61 0.32
CA GLU A 657 -12.16 -4.18 0.50
C GLU A 657 -12.70 -3.85 1.90
N SER A 658 -13.59 -4.67 2.43
CA SER A 658 -14.13 -4.48 3.80
C SER A 658 -13.01 -4.44 4.85
N GLN A 659 -11.91 -5.16 4.64
CA GLN A 659 -10.73 -5.17 5.51
C GLN A 659 -9.85 -3.92 5.29
N ILE A 660 -9.69 -3.48 4.04
CA ILE A 660 -8.97 -2.24 3.70
C ILE A 660 -9.67 -1.03 4.30
N GLU A 661 -11.00 -0.98 4.18
CA GLU A 661 -11.81 0.10 4.73
C GLU A 661 -11.79 0.10 6.24
N PHE A 662 -11.91 -1.07 6.87
CA PHE A 662 -11.72 -1.23 8.30
C PHE A 662 -10.37 -0.65 8.78
N TYR A 663 -9.26 -1.01 8.13
CA TYR A 663 -7.95 -0.46 8.46
C TYR A 663 -7.93 1.07 8.33
N ARG A 664 -8.48 1.60 7.24
CA ARG A 664 -8.48 3.04 6.98
C ARG A 664 -9.31 3.79 8.01
N GLU A 665 -10.52 3.33 8.31
CA GLU A 665 -11.37 3.92 9.35
C GLU A 665 -10.66 3.93 10.71
N LEU A 666 -10.00 2.82 11.05
CA LEU A 666 -9.24 2.70 12.29
C LEU A 666 -8.07 3.71 12.32
N ALA A 667 -7.25 3.76 11.28
CA ALA A 667 -6.11 4.67 11.20
C ALA A 667 -6.52 6.16 11.17
N LEU A 668 -7.58 6.51 10.43
CA LEU A 668 -8.11 7.88 10.41
C LEU A 668 -8.72 8.29 11.75
N SER A 669 -9.35 7.35 12.48
CA SER A 669 -9.84 7.61 13.83
C SER A 669 -8.69 7.98 14.78
N HIS A 670 -7.56 7.28 14.68
CA HIS A 670 -6.35 7.58 15.44
C HIS A 670 -5.80 8.98 15.15
N ILE A 671 -5.70 9.34 13.87
CA ILE A 671 -5.26 10.67 13.45
C ILE A 671 -6.18 11.76 14.01
N ALA A 672 -7.50 11.53 13.99
CA ALA A 672 -8.48 12.46 14.53
C ALA A 672 -8.36 12.61 16.06
N GLU A 673 -8.16 11.50 16.79
CA GLU A 673 -7.93 11.51 18.23
C GLU A 673 -6.62 12.23 18.61
N GLU A 674 -5.55 11.98 17.85
CA GLU A 674 -4.25 12.63 18.01
C GLU A 674 -4.34 14.15 17.79
N ALA A 675 -5.13 14.59 16.79
CA ALA A 675 -5.37 16.00 16.50
C ALA A 675 -6.26 16.68 17.54
N ALA A 676 -7.29 15.99 18.05
CA ALA A 676 -8.22 16.55 19.05
C ALA A 676 -7.56 16.79 20.41
N ASN A 677 -6.53 16.01 20.75
CA ASN A 677 -5.98 16.00 22.09
C ASN A 677 -5.02 17.15 22.42
N ASN A 678 -4.63 18.05 21.48
CA ASN A 678 -3.83 19.29 21.65
C ASN A 678 -2.54 19.23 22.51
N ASN A 679 -2.22 18.05 23.06
CA ASN A 679 -1.11 17.71 23.95
C ASN A 679 -0.18 16.68 23.28
N SER A 680 -0.46 16.25 22.04
CA SER A 680 0.46 15.46 21.24
C SER A 680 1.57 16.38 20.73
N VAL A 681 2.66 16.42 21.49
CA VAL A 681 3.93 16.99 21.05
C VAL A 681 4.55 16.03 20.02
N LEU A 682 3.98 15.98 18.82
CA LEU A 682 4.65 15.38 17.67
C LEU A 682 4.84 16.48 16.63
N PRO A 683 6.02 17.12 16.59
CA PRO A 683 6.34 18.18 15.64
C PRO A 683 6.30 17.74 14.18
N ASN A 684 6.27 16.43 13.91
CA ASN A 684 6.24 15.83 12.57
C ASN A 684 5.50 14.48 12.59
N GLY A 685 4.23 14.45 12.18
CA GLY A 685 3.58 13.23 11.66
C GLY A 685 2.91 12.29 12.68
N SER A 686 1.93 11.54 12.17
CA SER A 686 1.15 10.50 12.85
C SER A 686 2.04 9.49 13.60
N ILE A 687 1.50 8.85 14.63
CA ILE A 687 2.15 7.70 15.27
C ILE A 687 2.44 6.63 14.19
N PRO A 688 3.70 6.20 13.99
CA PRO A 688 4.02 5.27 12.93
C PRO A 688 3.50 3.87 13.26
N ALA A 689 3.20 3.11 12.21
CA ALA A 689 2.67 1.77 12.31
C ALA A 689 3.42 0.78 11.42
N VAL A 690 3.20 -0.51 11.65
CA VAL A 690 3.54 -1.61 10.72
C VAL A 690 2.33 -2.50 10.52
N MET A 691 2.31 -3.27 9.44
CA MET A 691 1.21 -4.20 9.13
C MET A 691 1.72 -5.61 8.85
N TYR A 692 1.00 -6.62 9.33
CA TYR A 692 1.29 -8.04 9.14
C TYR A 692 0.12 -8.73 8.43
N TYR A 693 0.45 -9.53 7.42
CA TYR A 693 -0.44 -10.42 6.69
C TYR A 693 0.40 -11.51 6.02
N HIS A 694 -0.18 -12.61 5.56
CA HIS A 694 0.61 -13.76 5.11
C HIS A 694 0.95 -13.73 3.62
N ILE A 695 -0.07 -13.69 2.75
CA ILE A 695 0.08 -13.74 1.29
C ILE A 695 0.52 -12.34 0.80
N PRO A 696 1.64 -12.22 0.05
CA PRO A 696 2.13 -10.93 -0.41
C PRO A 696 1.12 -10.23 -1.34
N VAL A 697 1.05 -8.91 -1.24
CA VAL A 697 0.34 -8.09 -2.25
C VAL A 697 1.18 -8.03 -3.54
N PRO A 698 0.58 -7.82 -4.72
CA PRO A 698 1.29 -7.85 -6.00
C PRO A 698 2.53 -6.94 -6.09
N GLU A 699 2.57 -5.84 -5.32
CA GLU A 699 3.70 -4.92 -5.25
C GLU A 699 5.01 -5.56 -4.80
N TYR A 700 4.98 -6.67 -4.04
CA TYR A 700 6.19 -7.41 -3.66
C TYR A 700 6.94 -7.92 -4.89
N GLY A 701 6.23 -8.34 -5.95
CA GLY A 701 6.83 -8.81 -7.21
C GLY A 701 7.56 -7.74 -8.03
N LEU A 702 7.53 -6.47 -7.59
CA LEU A 702 8.13 -5.33 -8.30
C LEU A 702 9.51 -4.94 -7.76
N ALA A 703 10.05 -5.70 -6.82
CA ALA A 703 11.33 -5.45 -6.17
C ALA A 703 12.52 -5.68 -7.13
N SER A 704 13.03 -4.59 -7.72
CA SER A 704 14.26 -4.61 -8.51
C SER A 704 15.46 -5.08 -7.66
N PRO A 705 16.37 -5.89 -8.24
CA PRO A 705 17.65 -6.24 -7.62
C PRO A 705 18.46 -5.07 -7.07
N LEU A 706 18.35 -3.88 -7.68
CA LEU A 706 19.10 -2.68 -7.26
C LEU A 706 18.51 -1.98 -6.03
N THR A 707 17.25 -2.22 -5.70
CA THR A 707 16.53 -1.54 -4.62
C THR A 707 16.12 -2.44 -3.47
N ARG A 708 16.25 -3.75 -3.61
CA ARG A 708 15.95 -4.70 -2.54
C ARG A 708 17.18 -4.95 -1.66
N VAL A 709 16.95 -5.10 -0.37
CA VAL A 709 17.96 -5.53 0.61
C VAL A 709 17.59 -6.95 1.03
N GLY A 710 18.47 -7.91 0.75
CA GLY A 710 18.16 -9.35 0.81
C GLY A 710 18.08 -9.96 -0.60
N THR A 711 17.51 -11.15 -0.70
CA THR A 711 17.50 -11.98 -1.91
C THR A 711 16.11 -12.50 -2.23
N SER A 712 15.70 -12.38 -3.50
CA SER A 712 14.53 -13.08 -4.05
C SER A 712 15.02 -14.44 -4.55
N HIS A 713 14.83 -15.48 -3.74
CA HIS A 713 15.27 -16.84 -4.06
C HIS A 713 14.23 -17.62 -4.89
N GLU A 714 12.98 -17.18 -4.86
CA GLU A 714 11.88 -17.70 -5.68
C GLU A 714 11.04 -16.57 -6.28
N SER A 715 10.17 -16.95 -7.21
CA SER A 715 9.13 -16.04 -7.72
C SER A 715 8.19 -15.64 -6.59
N VAL A 716 7.71 -14.40 -6.65
CA VAL A 716 6.68 -13.93 -5.70
C VAL A 716 5.34 -14.52 -6.07
N PHE A 717 4.75 -15.32 -5.18
CA PHE A 717 3.38 -15.81 -5.32
C PHE A 717 2.41 -14.90 -4.56
N SER A 718 2.14 -13.74 -5.13
CA SER A 718 1.20 -12.78 -4.55
C SER A 718 -0.25 -13.21 -4.70
N ALA A 719 -1.14 -12.55 -3.94
CA ALA A 719 -2.57 -12.56 -4.20
C ALA A 719 -2.85 -12.31 -5.69
N ALA A 720 -3.83 -13.01 -6.27
CA ALA A 720 -4.17 -12.87 -7.68
C ALA A 720 -4.71 -11.46 -8.02
N VAL A 721 -5.18 -10.75 -7.00
CA VAL A 721 -5.90 -9.49 -7.10
C VAL A 721 -5.16 -8.40 -6.37
N ASN A 722 -4.89 -7.30 -7.08
CA ASN A 722 -4.52 -6.06 -6.43
C ASN A 722 -5.79 -5.35 -5.95
N SER A 723 -6.17 -5.57 -4.69
CA SER A 723 -7.32 -4.91 -4.07
C SER A 723 -7.06 -3.46 -3.66
N GLY A 724 -5.82 -2.95 -3.81
CA GLY A 724 -5.48 -1.59 -3.47
C GLY A 724 -5.04 -1.35 -2.03
N LEU A 725 -4.79 -2.40 -1.24
CA LEU A 725 -4.25 -2.26 0.12
C LEU A 725 -3.01 -1.37 0.15
N PHE A 726 -2.02 -1.62 -0.71
CA PHE A 726 -0.79 -0.81 -0.75
C PHE A 726 -1.07 0.68 -0.95
N SER A 727 -2.03 1.02 -1.82
CA SER A 727 -2.41 2.41 -2.03
C SER A 727 -3.10 3.01 -0.81
N ALA A 728 -3.91 2.25 -0.07
CA ALA A 728 -4.46 2.69 1.20
C ALA A 728 -3.35 2.97 2.23
N LEU A 729 -2.28 2.15 2.26
CA LEU A 729 -1.13 2.38 3.13
C LEU A 729 -0.40 3.69 2.78
N VAL A 730 -0.17 3.95 1.49
CA VAL A 730 0.46 5.20 1.02
C VAL A 730 -0.43 6.41 1.28
N GLU A 731 -1.74 6.29 1.09
CA GLU A 731 -2.73 7.35 1.30
C GLU A 731 -2.81 7.78 2.77
N VAL A 732 -2.96 6.82 3.68
CA VAL A 732 -3.04 7.07 5.13
C VAL A 732 -1.68 7.49 5.69
N GLY A 733 -0.62 6.82 5.24
CA GLY A 733 0.76 7.21 5.51
C GLY A 733 1.26 6.94 6.93
N ASP A 734 0.49 6.30 7.81
CA ASP A 734 0.94 5.89 9.17
C ASP A 734 1.81 4.62 9.11
N VAL A 735 1.44 3.63 8.28
CA VAL A 735 2.18 2.38 8.08
C VAL A 735 3.48 2.62 7.32
N LYS A 736 4.61 2.28 7.94
CA LYS A 736 5.97 2.46 7.38
C LYS A 736 6.58 1.17 6.84
N ALA A 737 6.09 0.02 7.28
CA ALA A 737 6.54 -1.28 6.79
C ALA A 737 5.41 -2.32 6.85
N THR A 738 5.39 -3.25 5.90
CA THR A 738 4.59 -4.48 5.94
C THR A 738 5.48 -5.70 6.00
N PHE A 739 4.98 -6.77 6.62
CA PHE A 739 5.72 -8.01 6.84
C PHE A 739 4.88 -9.23 6.46
N VAL A 740 5.46 -10.09 5.62
CA VAL A 740 4.79 -11.27 5.03
C VAL A 740 5.61 -12.56 5.17
N GLY A 741 4.95 -13.69 4.92
CA GLY A 741 5.55 -15.02 4.78
C GLY A 741 5.28 -15.56 3.37
N HIS A 742 4.73 -16.78 3.30
CA HIS A 742 4.19 -17.45 2.11
C HIS A 742 5.25 -17.95 1.11
N ASP A 743 6.12 -17.06 0.65
CA ASP A 743 7.29 -17.42 -0.16
C ASP A 743 8.46 -17.73 0.76
N HIS A 744 8.58 -19.00 1.18
CA HIS A 744 9.43 -19.44 2.29
C HIS A 744 10.91 -19.08 2.16
N ILE A 745 11.43 -18.95 0.93
CA ILE A 745 12.85 -18.69 0.71
C ILE A 745 13.13 -17.24 0.29
N ASN A 746 12.11 -16.42 0.04
CA ASN A 746 12.29 -14.98 -0.13
C ASN A 746 12.55 -14.31 1.23
N ASP A 747 13.46 -13.35 1.25
CA ASP A 747 13.91 -12.77 2.52
C ASP A 747 14.19 -11.25 2.46
N TYR A 748 13.86 -10.61 1.35
CA TYR A 748 14.21 -9.22 1.11
C TYR A 748 13.22 -8.22 1.71
N CYS A 749 13.69 -6.99 1.91
CA CYS A 749 12.88 -5.80 2.03
C CYS A 749 13.06 -4.88 0.81
N TYR A 750 12.01 -4.19 0.38
CA TYR A 750 12.05 -3.22 -0.72
C TYR A 750 11.16 -1.99 -0.41
N LEU A 751 11.73 -0.79 -0.58
CA LEU A 751 11.02 0.47 -0.35
C LEU A 751 10.24 0.89 -1.59
N ARG A 752 8.91 0.97 -1.47
CA ARG A 752 8.02 1.52 -2.49
C ARG A 752 7.20 2.65 -1.89
N GLN A 753 7.27 3.85 -2.49
CA GLN A 753 6.40 5.00 -2.13
C GLN A 753 6.29 5.30 -0.63
N GLY A 754 7.39 5.14 0.13
CA GLY A 754 7.43 5.43 1.57
C GLY A 754 7.05 4.26 2.48
N VAL A 755 6.70 3.10 1.93
CA VAL A 755 6.37 1.87 2.67
C VAL A 755 7.39 0.78 2.32
N GLN A 756 7.99 0.18 3.35
CA GLN A 756 8.87 -0.99 3.20
C GLN A 756 8.04 -2.26 3.07
N LEU A 757 8.33 -3.11 2.07
CA LEU A 757 7.69 -4.41 1.87
C LEU A 757 8.71 -5.50 2.21
N CYS A 758 8.49 -6.27 3.27
CA CYS A 758 9.49 -7.16 3.87
C CYS A 758 9.03 -8.62 4.00
N TYR A 759 9.80 -9.56 3.45
CA TYR A 759 9.65 -10.98 3.76
C TYR A 759 10.33 -11.33 5.10
N GLY A 760 9.67 -12.18 5.89
CA GLY A 760 10.23 -12.72 7.14
C GLY A 760 11.35 -13.75 6.92
N GLY A 761 11.28 -14.49 5.80
CA GLY A 761 12.04 -15.71 5.58
C GLY A 761 11.50 -16.87 6.41
N GLY A 762 11.45 -18.07 5.83
CA GLY A 762 10.82 -19.24 6.43
C GLY A 762 11.70 -19.91 7.50
N ILE A 763 11.08 -20.21 8.65
CA ILE A 763 11.74 -20.92 9.75
C ILE A 763 11.59 -22.44 9.65
N GLY A 764 10.48 -22.92 9.07
CA GLY A 764 10.08 -24.32 9.12
C GLY A 764 11.07 -25.25 8.42
N LEU A 765 11.45 -26.35 9.05
CA LEU A 765 12.30 -27.39 8.42
C LEU A 765 11.52 -28.65 8.03
N GLY A 766 10.46 -28.98 8.79
CA GLY A 766 9.66 -30.20 8.64
C GLY A 766 8.87 -30.23 7.34
N LYS A 767 7.58 -29.89 7.40
CA LYS A 767 6.71 -29.84 6.22
C LYS A 767 6.95 -28.62 5.32
N ALA A 768 7.41 -27.52 5.90
CA ALA A 768 7.74 -26.31 5.15
C ALA A 768 8.81 -26.59 4.10
N TYR A 769 8.49 -26.33 2.82
CA TYR A 769 9.46 -26.44 1.75
C TYR A 769 10.57 -25.40 1.91
N GLY A 770 11.74 -25.65 1.33
CA GLY A 770 12.85 -24.70 1.27
C GLY A 770 13.87 -25.10 0.20
N GLN A 771 15.13 -24.71 0.40
CA GLN A 771 16.26 -25.14 -0.43
C GLN A 771 17.48 -25.38 0.46
N THR A 772 18.29 -26.39 0.13
CA THR A 772 19.44 -26.80 0.97
C THR A 772 20.51 -25.72 1.10
N ASP A 773 20.64 -24.83 0.12
CA ASP A 773 21.57 -23.71 0.09
C ASP A 773 20.98 -22.40 0.62
N VAL A 774 19.71 -22.40 1.05
CA VAL A 774 19.02 -21.27 1.66
C VAL A 774 18.73 -21.59 3.12
N GLU A 775 19.50 -21.00 4.02
CA GLU A 775 19.35 -21.25 5.45
C GLU A 775 17.97 -20.80 5.96
N ARG A 776 17.34 -21.58 6.83
CA ARG A 776 16.14 -21.14 7.55
C ARG A 776 16.46 -19.92 8.42
N ARG A 777 15.50 -19.01 8.55
CA ARG A 777 15.73 -17.74 9.24
C ARG A 777 14.45 -17.19 9.85
N ALA A 778 14.62 -16.17 10.68
CA ALA A 778 13.55 -15.34 11.21
C ALA A 778 13.99 -13.87 11.16
N ARG A 779 13.03 -12.96 11.13
CA ARG A 779 13.27 -11.51 11.05
C ARG A 779 12.92 -10.84 12.36
N VAL A 780 13.71 -9.84 12.72
CA VAL A 780 13.49 -8.99 13.90
C VAL A 780 13.26 -7.57 13.44
N LEU A 781 12.28 -6.90 14.04
CA LEU A 781 12.02 -5.47 13.93
C LEU A 781 12.35 -4.82 15.27
N GLU A 782 13.14 -3.75 15.26
CA GLU A 782 13.35 -2.89 16.41
C GLU A 782 12.83 -1.49 16.10
N TRP A 783 11.87 -1.03 16.90
CA TRP A 783 11.40 0.34 16.91
C TRP A 783 12.01 1.08 18.11
N LYS A 784 12.39 2.34 17.89
CA LYS A 784 12.89 3.24 18.93
C LYS A 784 12.27 4.63 18.84
N PHE A 785 12.03 5.23 20.00
CA PHE A 785 11.65 6.64 20.18
C PHE A 785 12.68 7.31 21.07
N TYR A 786 13.25 8.41 20.62
CA TYR A 786 14.30 9.14 21.35
C TYR A 786 13.76 10.42 22.00
N ALA A 787 14.44 10.93 23.02
CA ALA A 787 14.03 12.15 23.75
C ALA A 787 13.95 13.43 22.90
N ASN A 788 14.57 13.45 21.71
CA ASN A 788 14.43 14.53 20.72
C ASN A 788 13.20 14.34 19.81
N GLU A 789 12.27 13.45 20.19
CA GLU A 789 11.01 13.17 19.50
C GLU A 789 11.16 12.55 18.10
N THR A 790 12.35 12.02 17.79
CA THR A 790 12.57 11.25 16.56
C THR A 790 12.34 9.77 16.77
N ARG A 791 11.81 9.10 15.75
CA ARG A 791 11.49 7.67 15.72
C ARG A 791 12.29 6.96 14.64
N THR A 792 12.72 5.73 14.93
CA THR A 792 13.45 4.88 13.96
C THR A 792 12.96 3.45 14.00
N MET A 793 12.92 2.79 12.85
CA MET A 793 12.70 1.35 12.69
C MET A 793 13.90 0.72 12.00
N ARG A 794 14.41 -0.37 12.57
CA ARG A 794 15.49 -1.17 12.00
C ARG A 794 15.07 -2.63 11.96
N SER A 795 15.59 -3.38 11.00
CA SER A 795 15.32 -4.81 10.90
C SER A 795 16.59 -5.59 10.61
N TRP A 796 16.63 -6.83 11.05
CA TRP A 796 17.70 -7.79 10.76
C TRP A 796 17.15 -9.21 10.76
N GLN A 797 18.00 -10.16 10.36
CA GLN A 797 17.66 -11.57 10.32
C GLN A 797 18.58 -12.40 11.22
N ARG A 798 18.04 -13.53 11.69
CA ARG A 798 18.77 -14.59 12.39
C ARG A 798 18.69 -15.87 11.60
N HIS A 799 19.85 -16.43 11.28
CA HIS A 799 19.95 -17.63 10.46
C HIS A 799 20.13 -18.88 11.32
N PHE A 800 19.65 -20.01 10.83
CA PHE A 800 19.70 -21.30 11.52
C PHE A 800 21.12 -21.76 11.89
N SER A 801 22.08 -21.55 11.00
CA SER A 801 23.46 -22.01 11.17
C SER A 801 24.18 -21.30 12.33
N ASP A 802 23.99 -19.99 12.46
CA ASP A 802 24.49 -19.17 13.56
C ASP A 802 23.52 -18.01 13.89
N PRO A 803 22.50 -18.25 14.74
CA PRO A 803 21.54 -17.22 15.13
C PRO A 803 22.11 -16.20 16.11
N THR A 804 23.38 -16.34 16.54
CA THR A 804 24.02 -15.32 17.38
C THR A 804 24.48 -14.11 16.57
N GLN A 805 24.61 -14.26 15.25
CA GLN A 805 24.99 -13.17 14.34
C GLN A 805 23.77 -12.42 13.83
N ILE A 806 23.88 -11.10 13.75
CA ILE A 806 22.90 -10.23 13.11
C ILE A 806 23.24 -10.21 11.62
N GLN A 807 22.30 -10.65 10.78
CA GLN A 807 22.42 -10.63 9.32
C GLN A 807 21.53 -9.52 8.74
N SER A 808 21.96 -8.93 7.62
CA SER A 808 21.13 -8.00 6.83
C SER A 808 20.54 -6.82 7.61
N LEU A 809 21.28 -6.24 8.57
CA LEU A 809 20.79 -5.10 9.36
C LEU A 809 20.51 -3.88 8.46
N GLU A 810 19.27 -3.43 8.47
CA GLU A 810 18.76 -2.33 7.64
C GLU A 810 17.94 -1.32 8.45
N VAL A 811 17.82 -0.10 7.93
CA VAL A 811 16.94 0.94 8.47
C VAL A 811 15.70 0.98 7.59
N LEU A 812 14.55 0.63 8.18
CA LEU A 812 13.28 0.62 7.48
C LEU A 812 12.65 2.01 7.45
N TYR A 813 12.79 2.77 8.53
CA TYR A 813 12.20 4.10 8.69
C TYR A 813 13.03 4.95 9.67
N SER A 814 13.14 6.25 9.39
CA SER A 814 13.75 7.25 10.27
C SER A 814 13.14 8.61 9.97
N GLU A 815 12.92 9.40 11.01
CA GLU A 815 12.45 10.80 10.93
C GLU A 815 13.57 11.83 10.75
#